data_AF-A0A847RXC7-F1
#
_entry.id   AF-A0A847RXC7-F1
#
_cell.length_a   1.000
_cell.length_b   1.000
_cell.length_c   1.000
_cell.angle_alpha   90.00
_cell.angle_beta   90.00
_cell.angle_gamma   90.00
#
_symmetry.space_group_name_H-M   'P 1'
#
loop_
_entity.id
_entity.type
_entity.pdbx_description
1 polymer ?
#
loop_
_entity_poly.entity_id
_entity_poly.type
_entity_poly.pdbx_seq_one_letter_code
_entity_poly.pdbx_strand_id
1 'polypeptide(L)'
;MTVEALAKLKSVSEITPSLLKELYDKVNLKEINKRLKSYTMVFLNNPLVNPAKKANGAGESTYHHLLNAIMDSFESEGDNVCEISGLRFSKTFENFYEEEIERQKELLIRDIKDEKQLKKEIRNIEKTDTHVNRSWFPLIGGLGSDAQALPQAKFTVHIHPICVPILQFLPLSALLYKRGVLLVDSANFELSRAMVAENARVVAEKIQTIPTKERVENVRNFSRGDYMIKVLEVLNRKEYFEETYSDLNMWSFSNFGNDASCKIDRLPNSFIRKLQRLYKNAKIERELREILSNNEIAFNFLECLEENSDWSLLYPGVFGSGKKKMEYEGVSPEFLEAYYEEIGRSHFVSIAKYIAGLIEKYKSHTFEKILNKKYGWNDPEYRVELFKVFVKATENGEWSMADHITILDNKEELPVKNNYYQLHKLIHFFTQKKIYSNVLWKIDVSKARVYKACTWIIGLIQNDSKINTIKSNLINPNEYTKVGYDRVIFDAIDNFEVEIENVIEVLYDNAFTFKKFGLNELLRIFFSQPQQEVFSVLPWESRLKEDHSFKKWLDRIRRFSDDYRNYYYMKYQKSTEDRAPYNKFIKTVSSIVKENDQFYSLLNEMIYNTNQFIKENERIKSDKWRVEDLLTNPLGNNTWNICVLAIKFLLRQSAVKPLTEKDIVNKNQN
;
A
#
# COMPACT_ATOMS: atom_id res chain seq x y z
N MET A 1 -23.91 3.19 -28.67
CA MET A 1 -22.85 4.21 -28.60
C MET A 1 -22.04 4.31 -29.90
N THR A 2 -21.45 3.23 -30.45
CA THR A 2 -20.69 3.34 -31.73
C THR A 2 -21.57 3.82 -32.89
N VAL A 3 -22.74 3.19 -33.09
CA VAL A 3 -23.74 3.62 -34.08
C VAL A 3 -24.14 5.08 -33.87
N GLU A 4 -24.49 5.44 -32.64
CA GLU A 4 -24.81 6.82 -32.24
C GLU A 4 -23.71 7.82 -32.61
N ALA A 5 -22.44 7.51 -32.31
CA ALA A 5 -21.31 8.37 -32.63
C ALA A 5 -21.10 8.53 -34.14
N LEU A 6 -21.22 7.44 -34.90
CA LEU A 6 -21.07 7.44 -36.36
C LEU A 6 -22.20 8.19 -37.06
N ALA A 7 -23.43 8.05 -36.55
CA ALA A 7 -24.61 8.76 -37.06
C ALA A 7 -24.76 10.18 -36.49
N LYS A 8 -23.92 10.58 -35.53
CA LYS A 8 -23.95 11.88 -34.83
C LYS A 8 -25.31 12.16 -34.15
N LEU A 9 -25.89 11.14 -33.54
CA LEU A 9 -27.17 11.25 -32.82
C LEU A 9 -26.98 11.91 -31.45
N LYS A 10 -28.08 12.45 -30.89
CA LYS A 10 -28.07 12.96 -29.51
C LYS A 10 -28.36 11.87 -28.48
N SER A 11 -29.07 10.82 -28.89
CA SER A 11 -29.41 9.69 -28.02
C SER A 11 -29.28 8.33 -28.71
N VAL A 12 -28.93 7.30 -27.93
CA VAL A 12 -29.00 5.89 -28.38
C VAL A 12 -30.43 5.45 -28.72
N SER A 13 -31.43 6.11 -28.13
CA SER A 13 -32.85 5.83 -28.39
C SER A 13 -33.31 6.27 -29.78
N GLU A 14 -32.51 7.06 -30.50
CA GLU A 14 -32.80 7.49 -31.87
C GLU A 14 -32.40 6.41 -32.91
N ILE A 15 -31.78 5.31 -32.48
CA ILE A 15 -31.35 4.24 -33.38
C ILE A 15 -32.57 3.43 -33.84
N THR A 16 -32.82 3.45 -35.15
CA THR A 16 -33.90 2.71 -35.82
C THR A 16 -33.32 1.74 -36.87
N PRO A 17 -34.06 0.70 -37.29
CA PRO A 17 -33.61 -0.19 -38.36
C PRO A 17 -33.32 0.54 -39.68
N SER A 18 -34.13 1.54 -40.04
CA SER A 18 -33.91 2.38 -41.22
C SER A 18 -32.62 3.19 -41.12
N LEU A 19 -32.31 3.75 -39.94
CA LEU A 19 -31.05 4.45 -39.71
C LEU A 19 -29.85 3.52 -39.79
N LEU A 20 -29.97 2.30 -39.24
CA LEU A 20 -28.90 1.30 -39.32
C LEU A 20 -28.58 0.96 -40.78
N LYS A 21 -29.60 0.80 -41.62
CA LYS A 21 -29.46 0.54 -43.05
C LYS A 21 -28.82 1.72 -43.79
N GLU A 22 -29.32 2.95 -43.55
CA GLU A 22 -28.73 4.16 -44.13
C GLU A 22 -27.25 4.28 -43.76
N LEU A 23 -26.93 4.08 -42.47
CA LEU A 23 -25.56 4.18 -41.98
C LEU A 23 -24.67 3.07 -42.54
N TYR A 24 -25.18 1.85 -42.65
CA TYR A 24 -24.48 0.70 -43.24
C TYR A 24 -24.02 1.02 -44.67
N ASP A 25 -24.90 1.61 -45.49
CA ASP A 25 -24.60 2.00 -46.87
C ASP A 25 -23.67 3.21 -46.91
N LYS A 26 -23.96 4.25 -46.11
CA LYS A 26 -23.20 5.51 -46.08
C LYS A 26 -21.73 5.31 -45.71
N VAL A 27 -21.44 4.45 -44.73
CA VAL A 27 -20.05 4.14 -44.33
C VAL A 27 -19.44 3.02 -45.17
N ASN A 28 -20.22 2.38 -46.05
CA ASN A 28 -19.83 1.17 -46.77
C ASN A 28 -19.24 0.13 -45.80
N LEU A 29 -20.05 -0.23 -44.80
CA LEU A 29 -19.60 -1.02 -43.65
C LEU A 29 -18.93 -2.33 -44.07
N LYS A 30 -19.46 -2.98 -45.11
CA LYS A 30 -18.92 -4.19 -45.73
C LYS A 30 -17.45 -4.03 -46.15
N GLU A 31 -17.14 -3.02 -46.96
CA GLU A 31 -15.77 -2.81 -47.46
C GLU A 31 -14.82 -2.38 -46.35
N ILE A 32 -15.29 -1.57 -45.40
CA ILE A 32 -14.46 -1.16 -44.27
C ILE A 32 -14.13 -2.37 -43.38
N ASN A 33 -15.13 -3.15 -42.98
CA ASN A 33 -14.95 -4.31 -42.11
C ASN A 33 -13.99 -5.35 -42.71
N LYS A 34 -14.04 -5.56 -44.03
CA LYS A 34 -13.09 -6.44 -44.75
C LYS A 34 -11.63 -5.97 -44.64
N ARG A 35 -11.41 -4.65 -44.55
CA ARG A 35 -10.07 -4.03 -44.48
C ARG A 35 -9.55 -3.91 -43.05
N LEU A 36 -10.43 -3.83 -42.05
CA LEU A 36 -10.06 -3.67 -40.65
C LEU A 36 -9.49 -4.95 -40.05
N LYS A 37 -8.27 -4.88 -39.51
CA LYS A 37 -7.68 -6.00 -38.76
C LYS A 37 -8.40 -6.27 -37.43
N SER A 38 -9.05 -5.26 -36.86
CA SER A 38 -9.83 -5.37 -35.62
C SER A 38 -11.08 -6.21 -35.81
N TYR A 39 -11.63 -6.25 -37.04
CA TYR A 39 -12.79 -7.05 -37.38
C TYR A 39 -12.58 -8.53 -37.03
N THR A 40 -11.45 -9.11 -37.42
CA THR A 40 -11.11 -10.51 -37.13
C THR A 40 -10.76 -10.79 -35.67
N MET A 41 -10.57 -9.74 -34.86
CA MET A 41 -10.39 -9.87 -33.40
C MET A 41 -11.72 -9.85 -32.64
N VAL A 42 -12.75 -9.22 -33.22
CA VAL A 42 -14.11 -9.20 -32.68
C VAL A 42 -14.90 -10.42 -33.19
N PHE A 43 -14.88 -10.66 -34.50
CA PHE A 43 -15.60 -11.71 -35.19
C PHE A 43 -14.63 -12.74 -35.76
N LEU A 44 -14.95 -14.03 -35.62
CA LEU A 44 -14.19 -15.12 -36.24
C LEU A 44 -14.43 -15.23 -37.76
N ASN A 45 -14.23 -16.42 -38.35
CA ASN A 45 -14.35 -16.73 -39.78
C ASN A 45 -15.79 -16.61 -40.34
N ASN A 46 -16.42 -15.44 -40.24
CA ASN A 46 -17.70 -15.17 -40.89
C ASN A 46 -17.55 -15.04 -42.42
N PRO A 47 -18.66 -15.09 -43.18
CA PRO A 47 -18.61 -15.11 -44.64
C PRO A 47 -17.84 -13.96 -45.28
N LEU A 48 -17.74 -12.80 -44.62
CA LEU A 48 -17.01 -11.63 -45.11
C LEU A 48 -15.49 -11.87 -45.21
N VAL A 49 -14.93 -12.65 -44.28
CA VAL A 49 -13.47 -12.84 -44.16
C VAL A 49 -13.00 -14.28 -44.37
N ASN A 50 -13.92 -15.24 -44.41
CA ASN A 50 -13.64 -16.66 -44.61
C ASN A 50 -12.94 -16.93 -45.96
N PRO A 51 -11.68 -17.44 -45.96
CA PRO A 51 -10.92 -17.72 -47.18
C PRO A 51 -11.64 -18.64 -48.19
N ALA A 52 -12.41 -19.62 -47.71
CA ALA A 52 -13.12 -20.57 -48.56
C ALA A 52 -14.27 -19.92 -49.35
N LYS A 53 -14.84 -18.81 -48.85
CA LYS A 53 -15.96 -18.09 -49.49
C LYS A 53 -15.50 -16.87 -50.31
N LYS A 54 -14.18 -16.68 -50.49
CA LYS A 54 -13.59 -15.56 -51.27
C LYS A 54 -13.55 -15.77 -52.78
N ALA A 55 -13.55 -17.02 -53.25
CA ALA A 55 -13.24 -17.36 -54.64
C ALA A 55 -14.19 -16.71 -55.67
N ASN A 56 -15.45 -16.42 -55.29
CA ASN A 56 -16.48 -15.89 -56.19
C ASN A 56 -17.25 -14.67 -55.63
N GLY A 57 -16.75 -13.99 -54.58
CA GLY A 57 -17.49 -12.90 -53.91
C GLY A 57 -18.77 -13.34 -53.17
N ALA A 58 -19.09 -14.64 -53.16
CA ALA A 58 -20.28 -15.21 -52.54
C ALA A 58 -20.39 -14.88 -51.04
N GLY A 59 -19.28 -14.89 -50.30
CA GLY A 59 -19.29 -14.56 -48.87
C GLY A 59 -19.66 -13.09 -48.58
N GLU A 60 -19.24 -12.16 -49.44
CA GLU A 60 -19.62 -10.75 -49.35
C GLU A 60 -21.10 -10.54 -49.67
N SER A 61 -21.60 -11.26 -50.67
CA SER A 61 -23.03 -11.28 -51.02
C SER A 61 -23.86 -11.82 -49.87
N THR A 62 -23.50 -12.97 -49.27
CA THR A 62 -24.18 -13.52 -48.08
C THR A 62 -24.24 -12.49 -46.96
N TYR A 63 -23.08 -11.89 -46.63
CA TYR A 63 -22.98 -10.91 -45.55
C TYR A 63 -23.91 -9.71 -45.79
N HIS A 64 -23.87 -9.13 -46.99
CA HIS A 64 -24.66 -7.95 -47.32
C HIS A 64 -26.17 -8.22 -47.30
N HIS A 65 -26.61 -9.30 -47.95
CA HIS A 65 -28.03 -9.61 -48.06
C HIS A 65 -28.62 -10.02 -46.72
N LEU A 66 -27.88 -10.82 -45.94
CA LEU A 66 -28.34 -11.23 -44.62
C LEU A 66 -28.56 -10.04 -43.68
N LEU A 67 -27.60 -9.09 -43.63
CA LEU A 67 -27.74 -7.91 -42.78
C LEU A 67 -28.90 -7.01 -43.24
N ASN A 68 -29.05 -6.81 -44.54
CA ASN A 68 -30.17 -6.02 -45.08
C ASN A 68 -31.52 -6.68 -44.83
N ALA A 69 -31.65 -7.98 -45.06
CA ALA A 69 -32.88 -8.71 -44.82
C ALA A 69 -33.31 -8.62 -43.35
N ILE A 70 -32.36 -8.72 -42.42
CA ILE A 70 -32.60 -8.57 -40.98
C ILE A 70 -33.05 -7.14 -40.64
N MET A 71 -32.39 -6.11 -41.18
CA MET A 71 -32.76 -4.71 -40.91
C MET A 71 -34.11 -4.34 -41.52
N ASP A 72 -34.45 -4.87 -42.69
CA ASP A 72 -35.71 -4.62 -43.38
C ASP A 72 -36.90 -5.35 -42.74
N SER A 73 -36.65 -6.48 -42.08
CA SER A 73 -37.66 -7.35 -41.47
C SER A 73 -37.63 -7.28 -39.94
N PHE A 74 -37.28 -6.12 -39.38
CA PHE A 74 -37.30 -5.92 -37.93
C PHE A 74 -38.71 -6.11 -37.36
N GLU A 75 -38.80 -6.83 -36.24
CA GLU A 75 -40.02 -7.08 -35.50
C GLU A 75 -39.82 -6.69 -34.03
N SER A 76 -40.90 -6.38 -33.33
CA SER A 76 -40.86 -6.04 -31.90
C SER A 76 -41.79 -6.92 -31.06
N GLU A 77 -42.41 -7.91 -31.70
CA GLU A 77 -43.37 -8.85 -31.11
C GLU A 77 -42.98 -10.28 -31.49
N GLY A 78 -43.44 -11.24 -30.70
CA GLY A 78 -43.18 -12.65 -30.93
C GLY A 78 -43.07 -13.48 -29.66
N ASP A 79 -42.98 -14.80 -29.87
CA ASP A 79 -42.95 -15.79 -28.82
C ASP A 79 -41.57 -15.92 -28.16
N ASN A 80 -40.49 -15.55 -28.87
CA ASN A 80 -39.14 -15.54 -28.31
C ASN A 80 -38.84 -14.20 -27.65
N VAL A 81 -38.04 -14.22 -26.58
CA VAL A 81 -37.52 -13.02 -25.91
C VAL A 81 -36.00 -13.03 -26.00
N CYS A 82 -35.43 -11.94 -26.48
CA CYS A 82 -33.98 -11.82 -26.57
C CYS A 82 -33.36 -11.69 -25.18
N GLU A 83 -32.44 -12.59 -24.86
CA GLU A 83 -31.76 -12.63 -23.55
C GLU A 83 -30.77 -11.47 -23.35
N ILE A 84 -30.41 -10.75 -24.43
CA ILE A 84 -29.48 -9.62 -24.39
C ILE A 84 -30.22 -8.28 -24.31
N SER A 85 -31.22 -8.07 -25.16
CA SER A 85 -31.91 -6.79 -25.30
C SER A 85 -33.30 -6.74 -24.66
N GLY A 86 -33.88 -7.90 -24.33
CA GLY A 86 -35.27 -8.02 -23.89
C GLY A 86 -36.32 -7.88 -24.99
N LEU A 87 -35.92 -7.62 -26.24
CA LEU A 87 -36.83 -7.48 -27.38
C LEU A 87 -37.50 -8.82 -27.73
N ARG A 88 -38.77 -8.77 -28.14
CA ARG A 88 -39.52 -9.94 -28.61
C ARG A 88 -39.36 -10.13 -30.11
N PHE A 89 -39.32 -11.39 -30.55
CA PHE A 89 -39.15 -11.76 -31.96
C PHE A 89 -39.74 -13.14 -32.25
N SER A 90 -40.14 -13.38 -33.49
CA SER A 90 -40.66 -14.66 -33.99
C SER A 90 -39.66 -15.33 -34.93
N LYS A 91 -39.09 -14.57 -35.88
CA LYS A 91 -38.17 -15.07 -36.90
C LYS A 91 -36.74 -15.08 -36.35
N THR A 92 -36.12 -16.25 -36.33
CA THR A 92 -34.76 -16.40 -35.80
C THR A 92 -33.70 -16.09 -36.86
N PHE A 93 -32.45 -15.94 -36.42
CA PHE A 93 -31.33 -15.71 -37.34
C PHE A 93 -31.14 -16.88 -38.30
N GLU A 94 -31.36 -18.11 -37.82
CA GLU A 94 -31.32 -19.34 -38.62
C GLU A 94 -32.32 -19.26 -39.77
N ASN A 95 -33.55 -18.77 -39.52
CA ASN A 95 -34.54 -18.61 -40.58
C ASN A 95 -34.09 -17.62 -41.66
N PHE A 96 -33.51 -16.47 -41.27
CA PHE A 96 -32.94 -15.52 -42.24
C PHE A 96 -31.78 -16.12 -43.05
N TYR A 97 -30.95 -16.95 -42.40
CA TYR A 97 -29.81 -17.59 -43.06
C TYR A 97 -30.26 -18.69 -44.03
N GLU A 98 -31.25 -19.49 -43.65
CA GLU A 98 -31.85 -20.53 -44.50
C GLU A 98 -32.48 -19.93 -45.76
N GLU A 99 -33.21 -18.82 -45.64
CA GLU A 99 -33.75 -18.09 -46.80
C GLU A 99 -32.62 -17.58 -47.73
N GLU A 100 -31.52 -17.08 -47.17
CA GLU A 100 -30.36 -16.68 -47.96
C GLU A 100 -29.68 -17.88 -48.64
N ILE A 101 -29.59 -19.03 -47.98
CA ILE A 101 -29.08 -20.28 -48.57
C ILE A 101 -29.93 -20.69 -49.77
N GLU A 102 -31.26 -20.70 -49.65
CA GLU A 102 -32.14 -21.06 -50.75
C GLU A 102 -32.02 -20.07 -51.92
N ARG A 103 -31.95 -18.77 -51.64
CA ARG A 103 -31.68 -17.75 -52.67
C ARG A 103 -30.36 -17.99 -53.40
N GLN A 104 -29.30 -18.38 -52.68
CA GLN A 104 -28.01 -18.71 -53.30
C GLN A 104 -28.06 -19.97 -54.15
N LYS A 105 -28.79 -21.01 -53.72
CA LYS A 105 -29.00 -22.22 -54.51
C LYS A 105 -29.69 -21.88 -55.84
N GLU A 106 -30.73 -21.05 -55.80
CA GLU A 106 -31.44 -20.62 -57.01
C GLU A 106 -30.52 -19.87 -58.00
N LEU A 107 -29.65 -18.99 -57.50
CA LEU A 107 -28.68 -18.27 -58.34
C LEU A 107 -27.64 -19.22 -58.94
N LEU A 108 -27.10 -20.16 -58.16
CA LEU A 108 -26.14 -21.14 -58.68
C LEU A 108 -26.73 -22.05 -59.75
N ILE A 109 -27.98 -22.47 -59.59
CA ILE A 109 -28.71 -23.27 -60.60
C ILE A 109 -28.85 -22.50 -61.91
N ARG A 110 -28.98 -21.17 -61.85
CA ARG A 110 -29.08 -20.30 -63.03
C ARG A 110 -27.71 -20.04 -63.70
N ASP A 111 -26.66 -19.93 -62.90
CA ASP A 111 -25.35 -19.44 -63.37
C ASP A 111 -24.34 -20.55 -63.71
N ILE A 112 -24.37 -21.71 -63.03
CA ILE A 112 -23.42 -22.80 -63.25
C ILE A 112 -23.98 -23.85 -64.20
N LYS A 113 -23.33 -24.00 -65.35
CA LYS A 113 -23.71 -24.99 -66.39
C LYS A 113 -23.07 -26.37 -66.23
N ASP A 114 -21.99 -26.49 -65.44
CA ASP A 114 -21.35 -27.78 -65.13
C ASP A 114 -22.03 -28.45 -63.92
N GLU A 115 -22.69 -29.58 -64.16
CA GLU A 115 -23.43 -30.35 -63.16
C GLU A 115 -22.55 -30.84 -62.00
N LYS A 116 -21.28 -31.16 -62.26
CA LYS A 116 -20.35 -31.65 -61.21
C LYS A 116 -19.89 -30.52 -60.30
N GLN A 117 -19.67 -29.34 -60.87
CA GLN A 117 -19.33 -28.13 -60.11
C GLN A 117 -20.55 -27.62 -59.32
N LEU A 118 -21.73 -27.62 -59.93
CA LEU A 118 -22.99 -27.22 -59.28
C LEU A 118 -23.29 -28.09 -58.05
N LYS A 119 -23.21 -29.43 -58.19
CA LYS A 119 -23.40 -30.37 -57.07
C LYS A 119 -22.38 -30.15 -55.93
N LYS A 120 -21.14 -29.77 -56.27
CA LYS A 120 -20.10 -29.48 -55.28
C LYS A 120 -20.40 -28.18 -54.51
N GLU A 121 -20.81 -27.12 -55.20
CA GLU A 121 -21.11 -25.82 -54.58
C GLU A 121 -22.38 -25.88 -53.73
N ILE A 122 -23.46 -26.54 -54.20
CA ILE A 122 -24.68 -26.74 -53.41
C ILE A 122 -24.36 -27.49 -52.11
N ARG A 123 -23.58 -28.57 -52.19
CA ARG A 123 -23.16 -29.35 -51.01
C ARG A 123 -22.28 -28.55 -50.05
N ASN A 124 -21.52 -27.57 -50.54
CA ASN A 124 -20.74 -26.67 -49.68
C ASN A 124 -21.64 -25.66 -48.96
N ILE A 125 -22.66 -25.12 -49.64
CA ILE A 125 -23.63 -24.20 -49.05
C ILE A 125 -24.46 -24.91 -47.98
N GLU A 126 -24.97 -26.11 -48.26
CA GLU A 126 -25.77 -26.92 -47.32
C GLU A 126 -25.02 -27.32 -46.04
N LYS A 127 -23.68 -27.35 -46.09
CA LYS A 127 -22.83 -27.60 -44.92
C LYS A 127 -22.48 -26.34 -44.13
N THR A 128 -23.02 -25.18 -44.52
CA THR A 128 -22.78 -23.93 -43.79
C THR A 128 -23.52 -23.96 -42.47
N ASP A 129 -22.83 -23.64 -41.38
CA ASP A 129 -23.45 -23.41 -40.07
C ASP A 129 -24.35 -22.16 -40.15
N THR A 130 -25.65 -22.36 -39.92
CA THR A 130 -26.70 -21.33 -39.96
C THR A 130 -26.97 -20.72 -38.58
N HIS A 131 -26.37 -21.25 -37.52
CA HIS A 131 -26.61 -20.78 -36.16
C HIS A 131 -25.89 -19.47 -35.85
N VAL A 132 -26.46 -18.71 -34.90
CA VAL A 132 -25.74 -17.58 -34.30
C VAL A 132 -24.57 -18.13 -33.48
N ASN A 133 -23.35 -17.91 -33.95
CA ASN A 133 -22.12 -18.32 -33.27
C ASN A 133 -21.16 -17.13 -33.08
N ARG A 134 -19.97 -17.38 -32.50
CA ARG A 134 -18.91 -16.39 -32.24
C ARG A 134 -18.48 -15.55 -33.47
N SER A 135 -18.82 -15.99 -34.67
CA SER A 135 -18.54 -15.30 -35.93
C SER A 135 -19.55 -14.18 -36.24
N TRP A 136 -20.75 -14.23 -35.64
CA TRP A 136 -21.83 -13.25 -35.82
C TRP A 136 -22.09 -12.42 -34.56
N PHE A 137 -21.93 -13.02 -33.39
CA PHE A 137 -22.11 -12.38 -32.10
C PHE A 137 -20.90 -12.71 -31.22
N PRO A 138 -20.08 -11.74 -30.78
CA PRO A 138 -18.92 -12.04 -29.95
C PRO A 138 -19.35 -12.48 -28.54
N LEU A 139 -18.52 -13.27 -27.84
CA LEU A 139 -18.73 -13.73 -26.46
C LEU A 139 -19.87 -14.72 -26.19
N ILE A 140 -20.66 -15.12 -27.19
CA ILE A 140 -21.57 -16.26 -27.03
C ILE A 140 -20.77 -17.57 -27.03
N GLY A 141 -21.08 -18.48 -26.10
CA GLY A 141 -20.49 -19.80 -26.09
C GLY A 141 -20.80 -20.53 -27.40
N GLY A 142 -19.80 -21.16 -28.01
CA GLY A 142 -20.07 -22.09 -29.11
C GLY A 142 -20.59 -23.40 -28.54
N LEU A 143 -21.71 -23.91 -29.07
CA LEU A 143 -22.07 -25.31 -28.88
C LEU A 143 -21.01 -26.16 -29.62
N GLY A 144 -20.05 -26.72 -28.89
CA GLY A 144 -19.24 -27.82 -29.43
C GLY A 144 -17.71 -27.84 -29.23
N SER A 145 -17.04 -26.86 -28.59
CA SER A 145 -15.59 -27.02 -28.32
C SER A 145 -15.12 -26.63 -26.92
N ASP A 146 -15.43 -25.44 -26.39
CA ASP A 146 -14.76 -24.96 -25.16
C ASP A 146 -15.71 -24.65 -23.99
N ALA A 147 -17.01 -24.88 -24.17
CA ALA A 147 -18.03 -24.49 -23.19
C ALA A 147 -18.42 -25.63 -22.21
N GLN A 148 -17.61 -26.67 -22.05
CA GLN A 148 -17.95 -27.82 -21.19
C GLN A 148 -17.84 -27.56 -19.68
N ALA A 149 -17.40 -26.37 -19.24
CA ALA A 149 -17.17 -26.06 -17.83
C ALA A 149 -18.25 -25.16 -17.18
N LEU A 150 -19.23 -24.63 -17.92
CA LEU A 150 -20.25 -23.73 -17.36
C LEU A 150 -21.69 -24.25 -17.58
N PRO A 151 -22.56 -24.27 -16.55
CA PRO A 151 -23.94 -24.74 -16.66
C PRO A 151 -24.79 -23.99 -17.71
N GLN A 152 -24.45 -22.73 -18.02
CA GLN A 152 -25.11 -21.91 -19.05
C GLN A 152 -24.83 -22.33 -20.49
N ALA A 153 -23.88 -23.23 -20.74
CA ALA A 153 -23.55 -23.72 -22.08
C ALA A 153 -24.49 -24.83 -22.61
N LYS A 154 -25.56 -25.16 -21.87
CA LYS A 154 -26.52 -26.22 -22.24
C LYS A 154 -27.65 -25.77 -23.18
N PHE A 155 -27.81 -24.46 -23.43
CA PHE A 155 -28.92 -23.92 -24.23
C PHE A 155 -28.43 -22.88 -25.22
N THR A 156 -29.04 -22.85 -26.42
CA THR A 156 -28.83 -21.80 -27.42
C THR A 156 -29.42 -20.49 -26.87
N VAL A 157 -28.59 -19.45 -26.74
CA VAL A 157 -29.01 -18.13 -26.27
C VAL A 157 -29.95 -17.52 -27.30
N HIS A 158 -31.17 -17.12 -26.89
CA HIS A 158 -32.10 -16.45 -27.80
C HIS A 158 -31.65 -15.02 -28.06
N ILE A 159 -31.20 -14.75 -29.29
CA ILE A 159 -30.70 -13.43 -29.71
C ILE A 159 -31.59 -12.91 -30.83
N HIS A 160 -32.17 -11.72 -30.62
CA HIS A 160 -32.92 -11.05 -31.66
C HIS A 160 -32.01 -10.79 -32.87
N PRO A 161 -32.41 -11.13 -34.10
CA PRO A 161 -31.58 -10.96 -35.29
C PRO A 161 -31.00 -9.56 -35.48
N ILE A 162 -31.73 -8.50 -35.12
CA ILE A 162 -31.28 -7.10 -35.25
C ILE A 162 -29.99 -6.78 -34.48
N CYS A 163 -29.70 -7.53 -33.41
CA CYS A 163 -28.46 -7.38 -32.66
C CYS A 163 -27.23 -7.72 -33.51
N VAL A 164 -27.37 -8.60 -34.51
CA VAL A 164 -26.28 -9.00 -35.41
C VAL A 164 -25.80 -7.81 -36.26
N PRO A 165 -26.65 -7.10 -37.04
CA PRO A 165 -26.26 -5.86 -37.72
C PRO A 165 -25.70 -4.77 -36.80
N ILE A 166 -26.27 -4.57 -35.61
CA ILE A 166 -25.80 -3.55 -34.66
C ILE A 166 -24.34 -3.79 -34.26
N LEU A 167 -23.99 -5.04 -33.97
CA LEU A 167 -22.63 -5.41 -33.56
C LEU A 167 -21.59 -5.23 -34.67
N GLN A 168 -21.99 -5.27 -35.95
CA GLN A 168 -21.08 -5.09 -37.07
C GLN A 168 -20.41 -3.71 -37.11
N PHE A 169 -20.93 -2.73 -36.37
CA PHE A 169 -20.33 -1.41 -36.23
C PHE A 169 -19.24 -1.35 -35.14
N LEU A 170 -19.16 -2.32 -34.23
CA LEU A 170 -18.21 -2.34 -33.11
C LEU A 170 -16.73 -2.16 -33.54
N PRO A 171 -16.25 -2.78 -34.64
CA PRO A 171 -14.88 -2.60 -35.12
C PRO A 171 -14.52 -1.16 -35.47
N LEU A 172 -15.49 -0.30 -35.78
CA LEU A 172 -15.29 1.12 -36.11
C LEU A 172 -14.97 1.99 -34.88
N SER A 173 -15.06 1.46 -33.66
CA SER A 173 -14.59 2.11 -32.44
C SER A 173 -13.57 1.25 -31.67
N ALA A 174 -13.03 0.21 -32.31
CA ALA A 174 -12.16 -0.77 -31.67
C ALA A 174 -10.70 -0.30 -31.63
N LEU A 175 -10.22 0.03 -30.43
CA LEU A 175 -8.81 0.29 -30.14
C LEU A 175 -8.17 -0.95 -29.52
N LEU A 176 -6.83 -1.06 -29.51
CA LEU A 176 -6.16 -2.15 -28.79
C LEU A 176 -5.72 -1.75 -27.38
N TYR A 177 -6.04 -2.62 -26.41
CA TYR A 177 -5.58 -2.57 -25.03
C TYR A 177 -5.18 -3.96 -24.55
N LYS A 178 -4.01 -4.11 -23.90
CA LYS A 178 -3.52 -5.40 -23.37
C LYS A 178 -3.65 -6.59 -24.35
N ARG A 179 -3.41 -6.33 -25.65
CA ARG A 179 -3.54 -7.26 -26.80
C ARG A 179 -4.97 -7.66 -27.20
N GLY A 180 -6.00 -7.15 -26.53
CA GLY A 180 -7.40 -7.26 -26.95
C GLY A 180 -7.96 -5.94 -27.50
N VAL A 181 -9.19 -6.00 -28.02
CA VAL A 181 -10.07 -4.88 -28.31
C VAL A 181 -10.51 -4.22 -27.00
N LEU A 182 -10.33 -2.90 -26.92
CA LEU A 182 -10.82 -2.09 -25.81
C LEU A 182 -12.33 -1.90 -25.93
N LEU A 183 -13.07 -2.29 -24.89
CA LEU A 183 -14.42 -1.81 -24.63
C LEU A 183 -14.40 -0.96 -23.36
N VAL A 184 -15.12 0.15 -23.36
CA VAL A 184 -15.19 1.07 -22.23
C VAL A 184 -16.61 1.07 -21.71
N ASP A 185 -16.73 0.89 -20.41
CA ASP A 185 -17.98 1.00 -19.66
C ASP A 185 -17.72 1.82 -18.40
N SER A 186 -18.74 2.53 -17.93
CA SER A 186 -18.68 3.39 -16.76
C SER A 186 -20.06 3.53 -16.16
N ALA A 187 -20.10 3.68 -14.84
CA ALA A 187 -21.32 4.06 -14.14
C ALA A 187 -21.87 5.42 -14.64
N ASN A 188 -21.00 6.28 -15.16
CA ASN A 188 -21.39 7.49 -15.87
C ASN A 188 -21.57 7.16 -17.37
N PHE A 189 -22.83 7.03 -17.81
CA PHE A 189 -23.16 6.68 -19.19
C PHE A 189 -22.61 7.67 -20.20
N GLU A 190 -22.55 8.96 -19.84
CA GLU A 190 -22.05 10.02 -20.70
C GLU A 190 -20.53 9.99 -20.91
N LEU A 191 -19.77 9.53 -19.90
CA LEU A 191 -18.35 9.27 -20.00
C LEU A 191 -18.10 8.13 -20.98
N SER A 192 -18.83 7.01 -20.84
CA SER A 192 -18.76 5.89 -21.79
C SER A 192 -19.09 6.34 -23.21
N ARG A 193 -20.19 7.09 -23.37
CA ARG A 193 -20.62 7.64 -24.66
C ARG A 193 -19.54 8.50 -25.30
N ALA A 194 -18.95 9.43 -24.54
CA ALA A 194 -17.90 10.33 -25.04
C ALA A 194 -16.61 9.57 -25.40
N MET A 195 -16.20 8.60 -24.58
CA MET A 195 -15.03 7.76 -24.84
C MET A 195 -15.22 6.93 -26.11
N VAL A 196 -16.39 6.32 -26.32
CA VAL A 196 -16.70 5.55 -27.54
C VAL A 196 -16.72 6.46 -28.77
N ALA A 197 -17.29 7.66 -28.67
CA ALA A 197 -17.31 8.61 -29.77
C ALA A 197 -15.90 9.05 -30.19
N GLU A 198 -15.03 9.32 -29.22
CA GLU A 198 -13.63 9.67 -29.48
C GLU A 198 -12.87 8.50 -30.11
N ASN A 199 -13.10 7.26 -29.65
CA ASN A 199 -12.50 6.08 -30.26
C ASN A 199 -12.96 5.89 -31.71
N ALA A 200 -14.24 6.12 -32.00
CA ALA A 200 -14.78 6.07 -33.35
C ALA A 200 -14.12 7.13 -34.26
N ARG A 201 -13.92 8.35 -33.75
CA ARG A 201 -13.21 9.43 -34.46
C ARG A 201 -11.78 9.02 -34.82
N VAL A 202 -11.02 8.50 -33.85
CA VAL A 202 -9.63 8.06 -34.06
C VAL A 202 -9.53 6.95 -35.11
N VAL A 203 -10.43 5.97 -35.07
CA VAL A 203 -10.47 4.89 -36.05
C VAL A 203 -10.85 5.41 -37.44
N ALA A 204 -11.85 6.30 -37.52
CA ALA A 204 -12.25 6.92 -38.78
C ALA A 204 -11.11 7.72 -39.44
N GLU A 205 -10.38 8.52 -38.66
CA GLU A 205 -9.18 9.23 -39.12
C GLU A 205 -8.11 8.26 -39.64
N LYS A 206 -7.87 7.17 -38.90
CA LYS A 206 -6.92 6.14 -39.34
C LYS A 206 -7.33 5.50 -40.67
N ILE A 207 -8.61 5.16 -40.84
CA ILE A 207 -9.15 4.61 -42.09
C ILE A 207 -8.95 5.58 -43.26
N GLN A 208 -9.18 6.88 -43.05
CA GLN A 208 -9.03 7.91 -44.08
C GLN A 208 -7.58 8.09 -44.56
N THR A 209 -6.60 7.91 -43.67
CA THR A 209 -5.17 8.03 -44.02
C THR A 209 -4.61 6.84 -44.81
N ILE A 210 -5.33 5.72 -44.90
CA ILE A 210 -4.85 4.49 -45.52
C ILE A 210 -5.53 4.26 -46.89
N PRO A 211 -4.77 3.98 -47.96
CA PRO A 211 -5.32 3.68 -49.28
C PRO A 211 -6.40 2.59 -49.26
N THR A 212 -7.42 2.72 -50.09
CA THR A 212 -8.62 1.85 -50.11
C THR A 212 -8.32 0.37 -50.40
N LYS A 213 -7.17 0.06 -51.01
CA LYS A 213 -6.73 -1.31 -51.31
C LYS A 213 -5.94 -1.97 -50.18
N GLU A 214 -5.52 -1.20 -49.18
CA GLU A 214 -4.69 -1.68 -48.07
C GLU A 214 -5.52 -2.06 -46.85
N ARG A 215 -4.97 -2.98 -46.05
CA ARG A 215 -5.53 -3.34 -44.74
C ARG A 215 -5.24 -2.23 -43.74
N VAL A 216 -6.24 -1.93 -42.92
CA VAL A 216 -6.13 -0.97 -41.83
C VAL A 216 -5.63 -1.72 -40.59
N GLU A 217 -4.38 -1.44 -40.22
CA GLU A 217 -3.79 -1.97 -38.99
C GLU A 217 -4.51 -1.43 -37.74
N ASN A 218 -4.49 -2.23 -36.68
CA ASN A 218 -5.12 -1.85 -35.42
C ASN A 218 -4.43 -0.64 -34.80
N VAL A 219 -5.23 0.27 -34.23
CA VAL A 219 -4.70 1.42 -33.48
C VAL A 219 -4.12 0.91 -32.15
N ARG A 220 -2.78 0.87 -32.07
CA ARG A 220 -1.99 0.46 -30.90
C ARG A 220 -1.32 1.71 -30.35
N ASN A 221 -1.83 2.32 -29.28
CA ASN A 221 -1.19 3.48 -28.63
C ASN A 221 -1.89 3.82 -27.30
N PHE A 222 -2.26 2.83 -26.50
CA PHE A 222 -2.95 3.15 -25.25
C PHE A 222 -2.40 2.34 -24.09
N SER A 223 -1.47 2.96 -23.39
CA SER A 223 -1.20 2.59 -22.01
C SER A 223 -2.36 3.03 -21.12
N ARG A 224 -2.34 2.56 -19.86
CA ARG A 224 -3.27 3.03 -18.83
C ARG A 224 -3.21 4.56 -18.70
N GLY A 225 -2.03 5.17 -18.85
CA GLY A 225 -1.83 6.62 -18.76
C GLY A 225 -2.49 7.40 -19.89
N ASP A 226 -2.36 6.95 -21.14
CA ASP A 226 -3.03 7.57 -22.30
C ASP A 226 -4.55 7.59 -22.12
N TYR A 227 -5.11 6.49 -21.60
CA TYR A 227 -6.54 6.44 -21.29
C TYR A 227 -6.93 7.40 -20.18
N MET A 228 -6.09 7.56 -19.15
CA MET A 228 -6.37 8.51 -18.07
C MET A 228 -6.37 9.93 -18.57
N ILE A 229 -5.47 10.31 -19.47
CA ILE A 229 -5.50 11.63 -20.10
C ILE A 229 -6.84 11.85 -20.81
N LYS A 230 -7.30 10.89 -21.61
CA LYS A 230 -8.60 10.98 -22.32
C LYS A 230 -9.78 11.12 -21.36
N VAL A 231 -9.80 10.30 -20.31
CA VAL A 231 -10.87 10.34 -19.29
C VAL A 231 -10.89 11.71 -18.64
N LEU A 232 -9.73 12.23 -18.23
CA LEU A 232 -9.61 13.54 -17.61
C LEU A 232 -10.05 14.68 -18.54
N GLU A 233 -9.70 14.60 -19.83
CA GLU A 233 -10.15 15.57 -20.84
C GLU A 233 -11.67 15.56 -21.02
N VAL A 234 -12.28 14.37 -21.11
CA VAL A 234 -13.74 14.23 -21.23
C VAL A 234 -14.43 14.80 -19.98
N LEU A 235 -13.94 14.44 -18.79
CA LEU A 235 -14.48 14.93 -17.53
C LEU A 235 -14.28 16.44 -17.33
N ASN A 236 -13.22 17.02 -17.89
CA ASN A 236 -12.96 18.47 -17.81
C ASN A 236 -13.83 19.28 -18.77
N ARG A 237 -14.08 18.79 -20.00
CA ARG A 237 -14.93 19.47 -20.99
C ARG A 237 -16.40 19.51 -20.59
N LYS A 238 -16.83 18.57 -19.76
CA LYS A 238 -18.23 18.41 -19.35
C LYS A 238 -18.38 18.75 -17.87
N GLU A 239 -18.02 19.99 -17.51
CA GLU A 239 -18.15 20.59 -16.14
C GLU A 239 -19.50 20.33 -15.46
N TYR A 240 -20.57 20.15 -16.26
CA TYR A 240 -21.93 19.83 -15.83
C TYR A 240 -22.16 18.41 -15.28
N PHE A 241 -21.15 17.53 -15.29
CA PHE A 241 -21.25 16.24 -14.61
C PHE A 241 -20.99 16.40 -13.12
N GLU A 242 -21.97 16.96 -12.42
CA GLU A 242 -22.12 16.83 -10.96
C GLU A 242 -22.36 15.38 -10.53
N GLU A 243 -22.24 14.39 -11.43
CA GLU A 243 -22.26 12.99 -11.05
C GLU A 243 -21.03 12.65 -10.21
N THR A 244 -21.30 12.35 -8.95
CA THR A 244 -20.29 12.03 -7.95
C THR A 244 -19.54 10.72 -8.21
N TYR A 245 -19.87 9.98 -9.28
CA TYR A 245 -19.45 8.59 -9.45
C TYR A 245 -19.10 8.25 -10.90
N SER A 246 -17.80 8.05 -11.17
CA SER A 246 -17.26 7.80 -12.51
C SER A 246 -16.39 6.54 -12.57
N ASP A 247 -16.76 5.47 -11.86
CA ASP A 247 -16.09 4.16 -11.98
C ASP A 247 -15.95 3.79 -13.46
N LEU A 248 -14.73 3.42 -13.89
CA LEU A 248 -14.45 3.08 -15.29
C LEU A 248 -13.97 1.64 -15.38
N ASN A 249 -14.62 0.86 -16.24
CA ASN A 249 -14.22 -0.49 -16.61
C ASN A 249 -13.62 -0.45 -18.01
N MET A 250 -12.33 -0.74 -18.11
CA MET A 250 -11.64 -0.93 -19.38
C MET A 250 -11.51 -2.43 -19.65
N TRP A 251 -12.31 -2.92 -20.59
CA TRP A 251 -12.34 -4.31 -21.00
C TRP A 251 -11.33 -4.52 -22.13
N SER A 252 -10.46 -5.51 -21.99
CA SER A 252 -9.58 -6.01 -23.04
C SER A 252 -10.09 -7.35 -23.52
N PHE A 253 -10.80 -7.35 -24.64
CA PHE A 253 -11.46 -8.52 -25.23
C PHE A 253 -10.72 -9.06 -26.46
N SER A 254 -10.54 -10.37 -26.59
CA SER A 254 -10.09 -10.97 -27.85
C SER A 254 -10.85 -12.25 -28.12
N ASN A 255 -11.42 -12.35 -29.32
CA ASN A 255 -12.00 -13.56 -29.87
C ASN A 255 -11.03 -14.32 -30.79
N PHE A 256 -9.78 -13.87 -30.88
CA PHE A 256 -8.76 -14.45 -31.77
C PHE A 256 -8.07 -15.65 -31.12
N GLY A 257 -8.01 -16.78 -31.84
CA GLY A 257 -7.38 -18.03 -31.39
C GLY A 257 -8.41 -19.13 -31.09
N ASN A 258 -8.01 -20.13 -30.31
CA ASN A 258 -8.91 -21.22 -29.90
C ASN A 258 -9.83 -20.82 -28.73
N ASP A 259 -9.40 -19.86 -27.89
CA ASP A 259 -10.15 -19.41 -26.71
C ASP A 259 -10.46 -17.91 -26.76
N ALA A 260 -11.70 -17.55 -26.39
CA ALA A 260 -12.07 -16.16 -26.13
C ALA A 260 -11.44 -15.71 -24.80
N SER A 261 -10.85 -14.52 -24.76
CA SER A 261 -10.28 -13.94 -23.55
C SER A 261 -10.86 -12.56 -23.27
N CYS A 262 -11.11 -12.29 -21.99
CA CYS A 262 -11.60 -11.00 -21.53
C CYS A 262 -10.92 -10.64 -20.21
N LYS A 263 -10.31 -9.45 -20.13
CA LYS A 263 -9.72 -8.91 -18.91
C LYS A 263 -10.35 -7.56 -18.60
N ILE A 264 -10.69 -7.34 -17.35
CA ILE A 264 -11.25 -6.07 -16.89
C ILE A 264 -10.19 -5.35 -16.09
N ASP A 265 -9.93 -4.10 -16.45
CA ASP A 265 -9.14 -3.16 -15.66
C ASP A 265 -10.10 -2.13 -15.08
N ARG A 266 -10.39 -2.26 -13.79
CA ARG A 266 -11.35 -1.41 -13.08
C ARG A 266 -10.62 -0.25 -12.43
N LEU A 267 -11.14 0.95 -12.68
CA LEU A 267 -10.62 2.19 -12.12
C LEU A 267 -11.67 2.78 -11.18
N PRO A 268 -11.42 2.75 -9.87
CA PRO A 268 -12.35 3.30 -8.89
C PRO A 268 -12.54 4.80 -9.08
N ASN A 269 -13.75 5.28 -8.80
CA ASN A 269 -14.10 6.70 -8.79
C ASN A 269 -13.20 7.51 -7.83
N SER A 270 -12.82 6.95 -6.68
CA SER A 270 -11.89 7.60 -5.75
C SER A 270 -10.54 7.91 -6.41
N PHE A 271 -10.03 7.01 -7.24
CA PHE A 271 -8.79 7.17 -7.98
C PHE A 271 -8.92 8.21 -9.09
N ILE A 272 -9.98 8.13 -9.90
CA ILE A 272 -10.27 9.11 -10.97
C ILE A 272 -10.40 10.52 -10.39
N ARG A 273 -11.03 10.67 -9.23
CA ARG A 273 -11.18 11.96 -8.53
C ARG A 273 -9.84 12.56 -8.08
N LYS A 274 -8.90 11.73 -7.60
CA LYS A 274 -7.54 12.21 -7.27
C LYS A 274 -6.86 12.78 -8.51
N LEU A 275 -6.86 12.01 -9.60
CA LEU A 275 -6.31 12.45 -10.88
C LEU A 275 -7.00 13.70 -11.41
N GLN A 276 -8.33 13.81 -11.25
CA GLN A 276 -9.08 14.99 -11.67
C GLN A 276 -8.70 16.25 -10.89
N ARG A 277 -8.48 16.15 -9.58
CA ARG A 277 -8.01 17.29 -8.76
C ARG A 277 -6.59 17.72 -9.16
N LEU A 278 -5.68 16.76 -9.37
CA LEU A 278 -4.34 17.06 -9.88
C LEU A 278 -4.41 17.72 -11.27
N TYR A 279 -5.25 17.20 -12.15
CA TYR A 279 -5.41 17.70 -13.52
C TYR A 279 -6.04 19.09 -13.59
N LYS A 280 -7.01 19.40 -12.71
CA LYS A 280 -7.61 20.74 -12.62
C LYS A 280 -6.67 21.81 -12.05
N ASN A 281 -5.56 21.41 -11.43
CA ASN A 281 -4.58 22.36 -10.94
C ASN A 281 -3.69 22.85 -12.11
N ALA A 282 -3.99 24.06 -12.59
CA ALA A 282 -3.32 24.68 -13.73
C ALA A 282 -1.79 24.79 -13.61
N LYS A 283 -1.23 24.79 -12.39
CA LYS A 283 0.22 24.85 -12.18
C LYS A 283 0.92 23.54 -12.53
N ILE A 284 0.21 22.42 -12.43
CA ILE A 284 0.79 21.07 -12.52
C ILE A 284 0.16 20.20 -13.62
N GLU A 285 -0.90 20.67 -14.27
CA GLU A 285 -1.60 19.93 -15.34
C GLU A 285 -0.65 19.43 -16.42
N ARG A 286 0.25 20.30 -16.91
CA ARG A 286 1.21 19.93 -17.97
C ARG A 286 2.13 18.81 -17.52
N GLU A 287 2.67 18.91 -16.31
CA GLU A 287 3.58 17.90 -15.74
C GLU A 287 2.85 16.57 -15.51
N LEU A 288 1.59 16.60 -15.05
CA LEU A 288 0.75 15.40 -14.96
C LEU A 288 0.56 14.74 -16.33
N ARG A 289 0.26 15.51 -17.38
CA ARG A 289 0.12 14.98 -18.74
C ARG A 289 1.41 14.35 -19.25
N GLU A 290 2.55 14.99 -19.01
CA GLU A 290 3.87 14.45 -19.36
C GLU A 290 4.11 13.10 -18.66
N ILE A 291 3.82 13.01 -17.36
CA ILE A 291 3.92 11.75 -16.59
C ILE A 291 3.01 10.67 -17.17
N LEU A 292 1.74 10.99 -17.41
CA LEU A 292 0.75 10.03 -17.90
C LEU A 292 1.02 9.58 -19.34
N SER A 293 1.62 10.43 -20.18
CA SER A 293 1.95 10.10 -21.57
C SER A 293 3.20 9.22 -21.71
N ASN A 294 4.01 9.10 -20.65
CA ASN A 294 5.20 8.26 -20.65
C ASN A 294 4.91 6.89 -20.02
N ASN A 295 4.77 5.89 -20.88
CA ASN A 295 4.42 4.52 -20.50
C ASN A 295 5.36 3.86 -19.48
N GLU A 296 6.65 4.24 -19.47
CA GLU A 296 7.63 3.66 -18.55
C GLU A 296 7.39 4.08 -17.10
N ILE A 297 6.87 5.30 -16.89
CA ILE A 297 6.70 5.90 -15.57
C ILE A 297 5.23 5.97 -15.15
N ALA A 298 4.31 6.11 -16.10
CA ALA A 298 2.87 6.26 -15.86
C ALA A 298 2.30 5.09 -15.07
N PHE A 299 2.73 3.85 -15.38
CA PHE A 299 2.24 2.66 -14.68
C PHE A 299 2.52 2.73 -13.18
N ASN A 300 3.78 2.98 -12.80
CA ASN A 300 4.20 3.06 -11.41
C ASN A 300 3.59 4.28 -10.70
N PHE A 301 3.51 5.42 -11.38
CA PHE A 301 2.82 6.62 -10.86
C PHE A 301 1.36 6.32 -10.48
N LEU A 302 0.62 5.68 -11.39
CA LEU A 302 -0.78 5.35 -11.19
C LEU A 302 -0.97 4.35 -10.03
N GLU A 303 -0.11 3.34 -9.92
CA GLU A 303 -0.12 2.40 -8.78
C GLU A 303 0.13 3.11 -7.45
N CYS A 304 1.19 3.93 -7.35
CA CYS A 304 1.49 4.64 -6.10
C CYS A 304 0.37 5.60 -5.67
N LEU A 305 -0.24 6.32 -6.63
CA LEU A 305 -1.35 7.23 -6.36
C LEU A 305 -2.61 6.47 -5.91
N GLU A 306 -2.87 5.30 -6.48
CA GLU A 306 -3.96 4.41 -6.09
C GLU A 306 -3.77 3.89 -4.65
N GLU A 307 -2.56 3.45 -4.31
CA GLU A 307 -2.17 2.89 -3.01
C GLU A 307 -1.96 3.94 -1.89
N ASN A 308 -1.96 5.24 -2.21
CA ASN A 308 -1.57 6.32 -1.29
C ASN A 308 -0.12 6.20 -0.79
N SER A 309 0.78 5.79 -1.68
CA SER A 309 2.20 5.59 -1.39
C SER A 309 3.07 6.68 -2.05
N ASP A 310 4.28 6.84 -1.52
CA ASP A 310 5.26 7.80 -2.03
C ASP A 310 5.85 7.29 -3.35
N TRP A 311 5.77 8.10 -4.40
CA TRP A 311 6.27 7.74 -5.73
C TRP A 311 7.73 8.14 -5.88
N SER A 312 8.60 7.19 -6.25
CA SER A 312 10.05 7.39 -6.23
C SER A 312 10.55 8.50 -7.17
N LEU A 313 9.81 8.78 -8.25
CA LEU A 313 10.11 9.83 -9.24
C LEU A 313 9.53 11.19 -8.88
N LEU A 314 9.00 11.38 -7.67
CA LEU A 314 8.79 12.72 -7.13
C LEU A 314 10.14 13.44 -6.91
N TYR A 315 11.18 12.68 -6.62
CA TYR A 315 12.48 13.21 -6.23
C TYR A 315 13.49 13.15 -7.38
N PRO A 316 14.51 14.03 -7.37
CA PRO A 316 15.65 13.92 -8.24
C PRO A 316 16.25 12.50 -8.21
N GLY A 317 16.51 11.90 -9.38
CA GLY A 317 16.82 10.47 -9.62
C GLY A 317 18.02 10.24 -10.57
N VAL A 318 18.86 9.24 -10.32
CA VAL A 318 19.93 8.81 -11.24
C VAL A 318 19.66 7.35 -11.54
N PHE A 319 19.41 7.08 -12.81
CA PHE A 319 19.04 5.76 -13.29
C PHE A 319 20.11 5.23 -14.24
N GLY A 320 20.35 3.92 -14.20
CA GLY A 320 21.38 3.25 -15.00
C GLY A 320 22.80 3.44 -14.46
N SER A 321 23.77 2.82 -15.13
CA SER A 321 25.20 2.86 -14.78
C SER A 321 26.08 3.11 -16.00
N GLY A 322 27.27 3.65 -15.77
CA GLY A 322 28.25 3.95 -16.83
C GLY A 322 27.71 4.91 -17.88
N LYS A 323 27.78 4.52 -19.16
CA LYS A 323 27.34 5.34 -20.30
C LYS A 323 25.81 5.51 -20.42
N LYS A 324 25.01 4.73 -19.66
CA LYS A 324 23.53 4.81 -19.64
C LYS A 324 22.99 5.59 -18.44
N LYS A 325 23.85 6.31 -17.72
CA LYS A 325 23.46 7.13 -16.58
C LYS A 325 22.53 8.26 -17.06
N MET A 326 21.29 8.23 -16.61
CA MET A 326 20.31 9.30 -16.84
C MET A 326 20.06 10.04 -15.54
N GLU A 327 20.20 11.35 -15.59
CA GLU A 327 19.88 12.22 -14.47
C GLU A 327 18.46 12.77 -14.66
N TYR A 328 17.66 12.65 -13.61
CA TYR A 328 16.26 13.06 -13.57
C TYR A 328 16.09 14.09 -12.46
N GLU A 329 15.41 15.20 -12.75
CA GLU A 329 15.35 16.36 -11.84
C GLU A 329 14.26 16.26 -10.77
N GLY A 330 13.46 15.20 -10.78
CA GLY A 330 12.25 15.12 -9.94
C GLY A 330 11.12 15.98 -10.53
N VAL A 331 10.01 16.01 -9.80
CA VAL A 331 8.87 16.85 -10.16
C VAL A 331 9.02 18.28 -9.62
N SER A 332 8.15 19.18 -10.06
CA SER A 332 8.03 20.52 -9.46
C SER A 332 7.61 20.46 -7.98
N PRO A 333 8.02 21.43 -7.14
CA PRO A 333 7.54 21.53 -5.76
C PRO A 333 6.02 21.57 -5.66
N GLU A 334 5.36 22.28 -6.59
CA GLU A 334 3.91 22.39 -6.67
C GLU A 334 3.26 21.03 -6.94
N PHE A 335 3.84 20.22 -7.81
CA PHE A 335 3.35 18.86 -8.09
C PHE A 335 3.53 17.96 -6.89
N LEU A 336 4.71 17.99 -6.25
CA LEU A 336 4.98 17.18 -5.06
C LEU A 336 3.99 17.50 -3.94
N GLU A 337 3.70 18.79 -3.71
CA GLU A 337 2.75 19.25 -2.70
C GLU A 337 1.33 18.75 -2.98
N ALA A 338 0.85 18.93 -4.22
CA ALA A 338 -0.46 18.45 -4.62
C ALA A 338 -0.56 16.92 -4.53
N TYR A 339 0.50 16.19 -4.92
CA TYR A 339 0.54 14.74 -4.79
C TYR A 339 0.44 14.30 -3.32
N TYR A 340 1.21 14.93 -2.42
CA TYR A 340 1.18 14.63 -0.99
C TYR A 340 -0.16 14.97 -0.33
N GLU A 341 -0.88 15.97 -0.83
CA GLU A 341 -2.26 16.25 -0.46
C GLU A 341 -3.20 15.11 -0.87
N GLU A 342 -3.11 14.64 -2.11
CA GLU A 342 -3.97 13.57 -2.64
C GLU A 342 -3.78 12.20 -1.95
N ILE A 343 -2.57 11.90 -1.48
CA ILE A 343 -2.28 10.67 -0.71
C ILE A 343 -2.52 10.83 0.80
N GLY A 344 -3.05 11.98 1.25
CA GLY A 344 -3.37 12.24 2.65
C GLY A 344 -2.17 12.46 3.57
N ARG A 345 -1.02 12.89 3.02
CA ARG A 345 0.25 13.07 3.73
C ARG A 345 0.77 14.51 3.72
N SER A 346 -0.08 15.50 3.46
CA SER A 346 0.28 16.93 3.39
C SER A 346 1.03 17.47 4.63
N HIS A 347 0.78 16.92 5.81
CA HIS A 347 1.49 17.27 7.04
C HIS A 347 3.01 17.01 6.94
N PHE A 348 3.44 15.96 6.23
CA PHE A 348 4.87 15.69 6.01
C PHE A 348 5.55 16.79 5.19
N VAL A 349 4.85 17.41 4.23
CA VAL A 349 5.38 18.53 3.46
C VAL A 349 5.61 19.74 4.36
N SER A 350 4.65 20.06 5.22
CA SER A 350 4.77 21.17 6.17
C SER A 350 5.97 20.97 7.12
N ILE A 351 6.11 19.76 7.66
CA ILE A 351 7.25 19.38 8.51
C ILE A 351 8.56 19.47 7.73
N ALA A 352 8.64 18.90 6.53
CA ALA A 352 9.86 18.88 5.74
C ALA A 352 10.34 20.29 5.34
N LYS A 353 9.42 21.19 4.96
CA LYS A 353 9.73 22.60 4.68
C LYS A 353 10.24 23.33 5.92
N TYR A 354 9.67 23.05 7.10
CA TYR A 354 10.15 23.62 8.36
C TYR A 354 11.57 23.15 8.68
N ILE A 355 11.81 21.83 8.59
CA ILE A 355 13.14 21.25 8.81
C ILE A 355 14.15 21.78 7.79
N ALA A 356 13.78 21.93 6.52
CA ALA A 356 14.64 22.54 5.51
C ALA A 356 15.05 23.98 5.90
N GLY A 357 14.16 24.74 6.52
CA GLY A 357 14.46 26.06 7.09
C GLY A 357 15.46 25.98 8.25
N LEU A 358 15.33 25.00 9.14
CA LEU A 358 16.30 24.74 10.22
C LEU A 358 17.67 24.34 9.66
N ILE A 359 17.70 23.51 8.62
CA ILE A 359 18.93 23.12 7.93
C ILE A 359 19.62 24.35 7.36
N GLU A 360 18.89 25.25 6.69
CA GLU A 360 19.51 26.47 6.14
C GLU A 360 20.16 27.34 7.22
N LYS A 361 19.54 27.43 8.41
CA LYS A 361 20.07 28.19 9.55
C LYS A 361 21.26 27.52 10.25
N TYR A 362 21.27 26.20 10.36
CA TYR A 362 22.15 25.47 11.28
C TYR A 362 23.06 24.41 10.65
N LYS A 363 23.01 24.22 9.31
CA LYS A 363 23.86 23.25 8.61
C LYS A 363 25.34 23.50 8.88
N SER A 364 26.07 22.41 9.07
CA SER A 364 27.53 22.44 9.08
C SER A 364 28.08 22.50 7.65
N HIS A 365 29.35 22.86 7.50
CA HIS A 365 30.02 22.79 6.20
C HIS A 365 30.10 21.35 5.65
N THR A 366 30.18 20.35 6.53
CA THR A 366 30.10 18.94 6.13
C THR A 366 28.72 18.61 5.59
N PHE A 367 27.66 19.07 6.26
CA PHE A 367 26.29 18.79 5.82
C PHE A 367 25.99 19.48 4.48
N GLU A 368 26.47 20.70 4.27
CA GLU A 368 26.35 21.41 3.00
C GLU A 368 26.92 20.61 1.82
N LYS A 369 28.08 19.94 2.00
CA LYS A 369 28.65 19.05 0.97
C LYS A 369 27.74 17.87 0.65
N ILE A 370 27.05 17.31 1.65
CA ILE A 370 26.09 16.23 1.46
C ILE A 370 24.83 16.75 0.74
N LEU A 371 24.30 17.89 1.16
CA LEU A 371 23.09 18.52 0.59
C LEU A 371 23.25 18.88 -0.90
N ASN A 372 24.47 19.24 -1.31
CA ASN A 372 24.81 19.49 -2.71
C ASN A 372 24.79 18.23 -3.59
N LYS A 373 24.83 17.02 -3.01
CA LYS A 373 24.67 15.77 -3.76
C LYS A 373 23.19 15.54 -4.07
N LYS A 374 22.89 15.14 -5.31
CA LYS A 374 21.52 14.82 -5.75
C LYS A 374 20.82 13.74 -4.87
N TYR A 375 21.58 12.76 -4.36
CA TYR A 375 21.13 11.72 -3.41
C TYR A 375 21.73 11.89 -2.02
N GLY A 376 22.01 13.12 -1.59
CA GLY A 376 22.61 13.38 -0.28
C GLY A 376 21.85 12.72 0.87
N TRP A 377 20.53 12.61 0.75
CA TRP A 377 19.66 11.93 1.72
C TRP A 377 20.01 10.46 2.00
N ASN A 378 20.72 9.78 1.08
CA ASN A 378 21.15 8.38 1.24
C ASN A 378 22.60 8.26 1.77
N ASP A 379 23.26 9.38 2.04
CA ASP A 379 24.59 9.39 2.64
C ASP A 379 24.50 8.88 4.10
N PRO A 380 25.37 7.95 4.54
CA PRO A 380 25.34 7.42 5.91
C PRO A 380 25.42 8.51 7.00
N GLU A 381 26.05 9.64 6.69
CA GLU A 381 26.19 10.77 7.62
C GLU A 381 24.98 11.71 7.64
N TYR A 382 24.05 11.61 6.67
CA TYR A 382 22.91 12.53 6.53
C TYR A 382 22.09 12.62 7.82
N ARG A 383 21.74 11.48 8.42
CA ARG A 383 21.00 11.43 9.69
C ARG A 383 21.76 12.11 10.81
N VAL A 384 23.07 11.87 10.90
CA VAL A 384 23.93 12.38 11.97
C VAL A 384 24.02 13.90 11.89
N GLU A 385 24.25 14.45 10.69
CA GLU A 385 24.29 15.89 10.47
C GLU A 385 22.92 16.55 10.66
N LEU A 386 21.85 15.90 10.22
CA LEU A 386 20.49 16.36 10.46
C LEU A 386 20.15 16.38 11.97
N PHE A 387 20.60 15.38 12.73
CA PHE A 387 20.44 15.39 14.18
C PHE A 387 21.18 16.55 14.86
N LYS A 388 22.37 16.92 14.38
CA LYS A 388 23.10 18.10 14.88
C LYS A 388 22.31 19.39 14.64
N VAL A 389 21.66 19.52 13.48
CA VAL A 389 20.75 20.64 13.18
C VAL A 389 19.61 20.69 14.20
N PHE A 390 18.97 19.55 14.52
CA PHE A 390 17.90 19.53 15.53
C PHE A 390 18.39 19.92 16.91
N VAL A 391 19.56 19.45 17.35
CA VAL A 391 20.13 19.85 18.65
C VAL A 391 20.37 21.36 18.69
N LYS A 392 20.97 21.94 17.64
CA LYS A 392 21.21 23.39 17.59
C LYS A 392 19.89 24.19 17.53
N ALA A 393 18.92 23.74 16.75
CA ALA A 393 17.59 24.36 16.71
C ALA A 393 16.91 24.32 18.09
N THR A 394 17.08 23.21 18.82
CA THR A 394 16.56 23.02 20.17
C THR A 394 17.19 23.97 21.18
N GLU A 395 18.50 24.18 21.12
CA GLU A 395 19.22 25.16 21.95
C GLU A 395 18.72 26.60 21.76
N ASN A 396 18.12 26.91 20.61
CA ASN A 396 17.51 28.22 20.33
C ASN A 396 15.98 28.23 20.52
N GLY A 397 15.38 27.14 21.00
CA GLY A 397 13.93 27.05 21.22
C GLY A 397 13.08 26.89 19.95
N GLU A 398 13.68 26.52 18.81
CA GLU A 398 12.97 26.32 17.53
C GLU A 398 12.60 24.86 17.26
N TRP A 399 13.00 23.94 18.14
CA TRP A 399 12.70 22.52 18.06
C TRP A 399 12.54 21.94 19.47
N SER A 400 11.58 21.05 19.66
CA SER A 400 11.34 20.39 20.95
C SER A 400 11.41 18.87 20.83
N MET A 401 11.40 18.18 21.98
CA MET A 401 11.30 16.72 22.03
C MET A 401 9.98 16.25 21.40
N ALA A 402 8.88 16.99 21.64
CA ALA A 402 7.58 16.66 21.06
C ALA A 402 7.64 16.72 19.53
N ASP A 403 8.23 17.78 18.97
CA ASP A 403 8.45 17.93 17.53
C ASP A 403 9.29 16.78 16.97
N HIS A 404 10.36 16.37 17.68
CA HIS A 404 11.18 15.24 17.27
C HIS A 404 10.42 13.92 17.24
N ILE A 405 9.53 13.69 18.21
CA ILE A 405 8.69 12.48 18.24
C ILE A 405 7.69 12.47 17.07
N THR A 406 7.25 13.63 16.57
CA THR A 406 6.34 13.68 15.41
C THR A 406 6.93 13.08 14.14
N ILE A 407 8.26 13.16 13.99
CA ILE A 407 8.98 12.74 12.77
C ILE A 407 9.50 11.31 12.82
N LEU A 408 9.39 10.63 13.97
CA LEU A 408 9.83 9.24 14.10
C LEU A 408 9.06 8.32 13.16
N ASP A 409 9.78 7.37 12.56
CA ASP A 409 9.23 6.32 11.71
C ASP A 409 8.24 5.44 12.49
N ASN A 410 8.48 5.24 13.80
CA ASN A 410 7.55 4.55 14.70
C ASN A 410 7.52 5.18 16.11
N LYS A 411 6.39 5.80 16.45
CA LYS A 411 6.15 6.51 17.73
C LYS A 411 5.74 5.57 18.87
N GLU A 412 5.40 4.33 18.54
CA GLU A 412 4.92 3.31 19.47
C GLU A 412 5.98 2.26 19.81
N GLU A 413 7.14 2.32 19.15
CA GLU A 413 8.21 1.34 19.30
C GLU A 413 9.03 1.59 20.58
N LEU A 414 9.13 0.53 21.39
CA LEU A 414 10.03 0.45 22.53
C LEU A 414 10.92 -0.79 22.38
N PRO A 415 12.18 -0.74 22.82
CA PRO A 415 12.89 0.43 23.35
C PRO A 415 13.06 1.51 22.26
N VAL A 416 13.14 2.78 22.68
CA VAL A 416 13.07 3.93 21.78
C VAL A 416 14.14 3.85 20.68
N LYS A 417 13.69 3.94 19.42
CA LYS A 417 14.55 4.11 18.23
C LYS A 417 14.34 5.50 17.64
N ASN A 418 15.45 6.19 17.37
CA ASN A 418 15.41 7.52 16.78
C ASN A 418 15.62 7.47 15.26
N ASN A 419 14.70 6.77 14.59
CA ASN A 419 14.68 6.63 13.13
C ASN A 419 13.63 7.58 12.56
N TYR A 420 13.98 8.33 11.51
CA TYR A 420 13.08 9.25 10.81
C TYR A 420 13.41 9.27 9.30
N TYR A 421 13.79 8.11 8.76
CA TYR A 421 14.27 7.95 7.39
C TYR A 421 13.19 8.27 6.35
N GLN A 422 11.91 8.08 6.69
CA GLN A 422 10.80 8.32 5.77
C GLN A 422 10.73 9.77 5.27
N LEU A 423 11.24 10.73 6.05
CA LEU A 423 11.24 12.15 5.72
C LEU A 423 12.52 12.62 5.03
N HIS A 424 13.61 11.84 5.03
CA HIS A 424 14.91 12.30 4.54
C HIS A 424 14.86 12.79 3.09
N LYS A 425 14.22 12.03 2.20
CA LYS A 425 14.06 12.39 0.78
C LYS A 425 13.31 13.71 0.62
N LEU A 426 12.21 13.86 1.35
CA LEU A 426 11.34 15.03 1.30
C LEU A 426 12.02 16.28 1.87
N ILE A 427 12.70 16.15 3.01
CA ILE A 427 13.52 17.21 3.62
C ILE A 427 14.61 17.65 2.64
N HIS A 428 15.35 16.69 2.07
CA HIS A 428 16.42 16.96 1.12
C HIS A 428 15.91 17.67 -0.13
N PHE A 429 14.76 17.24 -0.68
CA PHE A 429 14.11 17.88 -1.82
C PHE A 429 13.83 19.37 -1.56
N PHE A 430 13.14 19.70 -0.47
CA PHE A 430 12.81 21.09 -0.16
C PHE A 430 14.06 21.92 0.20
N THR A 431 15.06 21.30 0.81
CA THR A 431 16.35 21.94 1.07
C THR A 431 17.06 22.31 -0.23
N GLN A 432 17.12 21.40 -1.20
CA GLN A 432 17.74 21.65 -2.51
C GLN A 432 16.98 22.71 -3.33
N LYS A 433 15.64 22.70 -3.27
CA LYS A 433 14.80 23.70 -3.93
C LYS A 433 14.76 25.04 -3.19
N LYS A 434 15.37 25.13 -2.00
CA LYS A 434 15.38 26.31 -1.12
C LYS A 434 13.98 26.82 -0.77
N ILE A 435 13.07 25.89 -0.50
CA ILE A 435 11.68 26.19 -0.13
C ILE A 435 11.49 25.83 1.33
N TYR A 436 11.15 26.83 2.14
CA TYR A 436 11.10 26.70 3.59
C TYR A 436 9.77 27.21 4.15
N SER A 437 9.42 26.75 5.34
CA SER A 437 8.27 27.24 6.12
C SER A 437 8.77 27.67 7.49
N ASN A 438 8.22 28.77 8.03
CA ASN A 438 8.42 29.15 9.44
C ASN A 438 7.35 28.55 10.36
N VAL A 439 6.38 27.83 9.81
CA VAL A 439 5.28 27.23 10.55
C VAL A 439 5.48 25.73 10.61
N LEU A 440 5.63 25.20 11.83
CA LEU A 440 5.64 23.77 12.10
C LEU A 440 4.21 23.28 12.33
N TRP A 441 3.84 22.22 11.62
CA TRP A 441 2.58 21.53 11.84
C TRP A 441 2.60 20.78 13.17
N LYS A 442 1.75 21.18 14.12
CA LYS A 442 1.71 20.55 15.45
C LYS A 442 0.88 19.26 15.42
N ILE A 443 1.47 18.18 15.92
CA ILE A 443 0.79 16.89 16.11
C ILE A 443 0.85 16.56 17.60
N ASP A 444 -0.29 16.22 18.19
CA ASP A 444 -0.31 15.76 19.57
C ASP A 444 0.36 14.37 19.68
N VAL A 445 1.45 14.32 20.43
CA VAL A 445 2.24 13.10 20.70
C VAL A 445 2.03 12.56 22.11
N SER A 446 1.19 13.20 22.93
CA SER A 446 1.01 12.85 24.36
C SER A 446 0.60 11.39 24.59
N LYS A 447 -0.12 10.80 23.62
CA LYS A 447 -0.56 9.39 23.67
C LYS A 447 0.51 8.40 23.23
N ALA A 448 1.55 8.84 22.52
CA ALA A 448 2.57 7.96 21.97
C ALA A 448 3.41 7.29 23.06
N ARG A 449 3.69 5.99 22.92
CA ARG A 449 4.49 5.27 23.92
C ARG A 449 5.90 5.81 24.09
N VAL A 450 6.54 6.22 22.99
CA VAL A 450 7.87 6.86 23.05
C VAL A 450 7.82 8.15 23.87
N TYR A 451 6.78 8.97 23.70
CA TYR A 451 6.61 10.20 24.48
C TYR A 451 6.49 9.89 25.97
N LYS A 452 5.58 8.97 26.34
CA LYS A 452 5.40 8.54 27.73
C LYS A 452 6.69 7.98 28.34
N ALA A 453 7.46 7.20 27.57
CA ALA A 453 8.70 6.60 28.04
C ALA A 453 9.77 7.68 28.30
N CYS A 454 9.86 8.69 27.42
CA CYS A 454 10.74 9.83 27.62
C CYS A 454 10.32 10.64 28.85
N THR A 455 9.04 10.99 28.99
CA THR A 455 8.55 11.77 30.15
C THR A 455 8.75 11.02 31.46
N TRP A 456 8.60 9.68 31.46
CA TRP A 456 8.84 8.85 32.63
C TRP A 456 10.32 8.90 33.05
N ILE A 457 11.26 8.67 32.13
CA ILE A 457 12.70 8.75 32.41
C ILE A 457 13.13 10.18 32.79
N ILE A 458 12.57 11.20 32.13
CA ILE A 458 12.85 12.60 32.48
C ILE A 458 12.38 12.91 33.90
N GLY A 459 11.18 12.48 34.28
CA GLY A 459 10.67 12.65 35.64
C GLY A 459 11.58 12.01 36.68
N LEU A 460 12.10 10.80 36.40
CA LEU A 460 13.07 10.15 37.28
C LEU A 460 14.38 10.96 37.38
N ILE A 461 14.92 11.45 36.27
CA ILE A 461 16.16 12.25 36.24
C ILE A 461 15.97 13.60 36.95
N GLN A 462 14.82 14.26 36.77
CA GLN A 462 14.54 15.57 37.38
C GLN A 462 14.45 15.50 38.90
N ASN A 463 14.09 14.34 39.45
CA ASN A 463 14.04 14.09 40.90
C ASN A 463 15.34 13.47 41.44
N ASP A 464 16.36 13.27 40.61
CA ASP A 464 17.63 12.66 41.02
C ASP A 464 18.63 13.69 41.57
N SER A 465 19.32 13.30 42.66
CA SER A 465 20.32 14.16 43.33
C SER A 465 21.51 14.59 42.45
N LYS A 466 21.78 13.88 41.35
CA LYS A 466 22.85 14.17 40.37
C LYS A 466 22.31 14.60 39.01
N ILE A 467 21.10 15.20 38.97
CA ILE A 467 20.49 15.77 37.75
C ILE A 467 21.48 16.58 36.91
N ASN A 468 22.28 17.46 37.54
CA ASN A 468 23.22 18.34 36.84
C ASN A 468 24.31 17.55 36.09
N THR A 469 24.82 16.47 36.69
CA THR A 469 25.81 15.60 36.05
C THR A 469 25.20 14.83 34.88
N ILE A 470 23.99 14.28 35.06
CA ILE A 470 23.28 13.56 33.99
C ILE A 470 22.99 14.50 32.82
N LYS A 471 22.43 15.67 33.11
CA LYS A 471 22.14 16.72 32.14
C LYS A 471 23.41 17.11 31.37
N SER A 472 24.50 17.41 32.07
CA SER A 472 25.79 17.76 31.46
C SER A 472 26.31 16.66 30.52
N ASN A 473 26.13 15.39 30.88
CA ASN A 473 26.55 14.27 30.04
C ASN A 473 25.63 14.06 28.83
N LEU A 474 24.31 14.24 29.00
CA LEU A 474 23.33 14.11 27.93
C LEU A 474 23.46 15.21 26.87
N ILE A 475 23.77 16.44 27.25
CA ILE A 475 23.98 17.54 26.28
C ILE A 475 25.33 17.44 25.56
N ASN A 476 26.31 16.75 26.15
CA ASN A 476 27.66 16.62 25.59
C ASN A 476 27.68 15.64 24.40
N PRO A 477 28.08 16.09 23.18
CA PRO A 477 28.12 15.25 21.98
C PRO A 477 28.97 13.98 22.09
N ASN A 478 29.97 13.94 22.97
CA ASN A 478 30.91 12.82 23.10
C ASN A 478 30.53 11.84 24.23
N GLU A 479 29.65 12.25 25.14
CA GLU A 479 29.31 11.49 26.34
C GLU A 479 27.85 11.00 26.36
N TYR A 480 26.94 11.64 25.61
CA TYR A 480 25.51 11.34 25.70
C TYR A 480 25.18 9.86 25.44
N THR A 481 25.93 9.19 24.57
CA THR A 481 25.74 7.76 24.25
C THR A 481 26.10 6.82 25.42
N LYS A 482 26.96 7.27 26.34
CA LYS A 482 27.43 6.47 27.48
C LYS A 482 26.50 6.56 28.68
N VAL A 483 25.65 7.58 28.76
CA VAL A 483 24.69 7.78 29.87
C VAL A 483 23.86 6.51 30.06
N GLY A 484 23.81 6.00 31.29
CA GLY A 484 23.00 4.84 31.70
C GLY A 484 22.03 5.25 32.82
N TYR A 485 20.98 4.45 33.00
CA TYR A 485 19.85 4.81 33.86
C TYR A 485 19.72 3.97 35.13
N ASP A 486 20.46 2.87 35.25
CA ASP A 486 20.36 1.92 36.36
C ASP A 486 20.43 2.60 37.72
N ARG A 487 21.41 3.50 37.92
CA ARG A 487 21.54 4.26 39.18
C ARG A 487 20.30 5.10 39.46
N VAL A 488 19.82 5.86 38.48
CA VAL A 488 18.64 6.75 38.63
C VAL A 488 17.41 5.92 38.98
N ILE A 489 17.25 4.77 38.32
CA ILE A 489 16.16 3.83 38.56
C ILE A 489 16.25 3.25 39.97
N PHE A 490 17.42 2.81 40.42
CA PHE A 490 17.60 2.26 41.77
C PHE A 490 17.38 3.30 42.87
N ASP A 491 17.90 4.52 42.69
CA ASP A 491 17.72 5.63 43.63
C ASP A 491 16.23 6.04 43.70
N ALA A 492 15.47 5.88 42.61
CA ALA A 492 14.05 6.20 42.55
C ALA A 492 13.13 5.20 43.30
N ILE A 493 13.56 3.95 43.52
CA ILE A 493 12.76 2.92 44.23
C ILE A 493 12.38 3.38 45.64
N ASP A 494 13.18 4.22 46.26
CA ASP A 494 12.94 4.72 47.62
C ASP A 494 11.77 5.71 47.69
N ASN A 495 11.47 6.41 46.58
CA ASN A 495 10.55 7.56 46.57
C ASN A 495 9.37 7.37 45.61
N PHE A 496 9.45 6.44 44.66
CA PHE A 496 8.46 6.24 43.61
C PHE A 496 8.11 4.76 43.45
N GLU A 497 6.88 4.49 43.04
CA GLU A 497 6.44 3.15 42.66
C GLU A 497 6.98 2.80 41.27
N VAL A 498 8.20 2.26 41.25
CA VAL A 498 8.85 1.76 40.04
C VAL A 498 8.71 0.23 40.00
N GLU A 499 8.19 -0.27 38.89
CA GLU A 499 8.12 -1.71 38.59
C GLU A 499 9.19 -2.08 37.56
N ILE A 500 9.75 -3.27 37.70
CA ILE A 500 10.82 -3.75 36.81
C ILE A 500 10.31 -4.04 35.40
N GLU A 501 9.04 -4.42 35.28
CA GLU A 501 8.32 -4.59 34.03
C GLU A 501 8.37 -3.31 33.17
N ASN A 502 8.35 -2.14 33.82
CA ASN A 502 8.39 -0.84 33.16
C ASN A 502 9.82 -0.55 32.66
N VAL A 503 10.82 -0.83 33.50
CA VAL A 503 12.24 -0.67 33.17
C VAL A 503 12.61 -1.55 31.96
N ILE A 504 12.21 -2.81 31.98
CA ILE A 504 12.56 -3.77 30.94
C ILE A 504 11.90 -3.38 29.62
N GLU A 505 10.61 -3.03 29.64
CA GLU A 505 9.90 -2.65 28.42
C GLU A 505 10.48 -1.39 27.76
N VAL A 506 10.92 -0.40 28.55
CA VAL A 506 11.46 0.86 28.03
C VAL A 506 12.89 0.72 27.51
N LEU A 507 13.71 -0.16 28.11
CA LEU A 507 15.15 -0.19 27.89
C LEU A 507 15.68 -1.47 27.24
N TYR A 508 14.87 -2.51 27.09
CA TYR A 508 15.30 -3.80 26.53
C TYR A 508 14.46 -4.20 25.34
N ASP A 509 15.10 -4.72 24.29
CA ASP A 509 14.41 -5.25 23.12
C ASP A 509 13.81 -6.64 23.36
N ASN A 510 13.13 -7.20 22.35
CA ASN A 510 12.51 -8.52 22.43
C ASN A 510 13.52 -9.67 22.68
N ALA A 511 14.80 -9.44 22.42
CA ALA A 511 15.88 -10.38 22.73
C ALA A 511 16.48 -10.12 24.12
N PHE A 512 15.87 -9.24 24.91
CA PHE A 512 16.34 -8.78 26.21
C PHE A 512 17.76 -8.19 26.16
N THR A 513 18.07 -7.48 25.08
CA THR A 513 19.31 -6.71 24.96
C THR A 513 19.04 -5.24 25.32
N PHE A 514 19.90 -4.66 26.15
CA PHE A 514 19.78 -3.26 26.57
C PHE A 514 19.99 -2.29 25.39
N LYS A 515 19.04 -1.39 25.17
CA LYS A 515 19.05 -0.36 24.12
C LYS A 515 18.74 1.00 24.73
N LYS A 516 19.69 1.93 24.59
CA LYS A 516 19.55 3.31 25.13
C LYS A 516 19.79 4.42 24.11
N PHE A 517 20.42 4.14 22.98
CA PHE A 517 20.89 5.19 22.08
C PHE A 517 19.78 6.13 21.58
N GLY A 518 18.64 5.59 21.12
CA GLY A 518 17.52 6.42 20.65
C GLY A 518 16.87 7.24 21.78
N LEU A 519 16.75 6.66 22.98
CA LEU A 519 16.29 7.39 24.16
C LEU A 519 17.25 8.54 24.51
N ASN A 520 18.56 8.27 24.57
CA ASN A 520 19.57 9.28 24.90
C ASN A 520 19.55 10.46 23.91
N GLU A 521 19.30 10.21 22.62
CA GLU A 521 19.15 11.26 21.61
C GLU A 521 17.90 12.12 21.86
N LEU A 522 16.75 11.53 22.19
CA LEU A 522 15.54 12.28 22.54
C LEU A 522 15.71 13.07 23.84
N LEU A 523 16.33 12.46 24.86
CA LEU A 523 16.62 13.17 26.11
C LEU A 523 17.61 14.31 25.88
N ARG A 524 18.59 14.14 24.99
CA ARG A 524 19.50 15.22 24.60
C ARG A 524 18.73 16.40 24.01
N ILE A 525 17.79 16.15 23.10
CA ILE A 525 16.88 17.20 22.62
C ILE A 525 16.17 17.85 23.83
N PHE A 526 15.51 17.07 24.69
CA PHE A 526 14.79 17.63 25.83
C PHE A 526 15.68 18.52 26.73
N PHE A 527 16.85 18.03 27.12
CA PHE A 527 17.75 18.71 28.06
C PHE A 527 18.56 19.85 27.44
N SER A 528 18.62 19.95 26.11
CA SER A 528 19.17 21.09 25.38
C SER A 528 18.21 22.28 25.29
N GLN A 529 16.93 22.13 25.63
CA GLN A 529 15.95 23.22 25.56
C GLN A 529 16.27 24.34 26.58
N PRO A 530 16.10 25.63 26.20
CA PRO A 530 16.27 26.77 27.11
C PRO A 530 15.33 26.73 28.31
N GLN A 531 14.10 26.27 28.10
CA GLN A 531 13.09 26.08 29.13
C GLN A 531 12.70 24.61 29.17
N GLN A 532 12.71 24.03 30.37
CA GLN A 532 12.43 22.61 30.58
C GLN A 532 11.12 22.46 31.34
N GLU A 533 10.18 21.75 30.74
CA GLU A 533 8.96 21.32 31.43
C GLU A 533 9.32 20.37 32.58
N VAL A 534 8.57 20.43 33.67
CA VAL A 534 8.74 19.52 34.81
C VAL A 534 7.76 18.37 34.66
N PHE A 535 8.27 17.14 34.64
CA PHE A 535 7.43 15.95 34.55
C PHE A 535 7.35 15.24 35.90
N SER A 536 6.12 14.91 36.31
CA SER A 536 5.89 14.01 37.44
C SER A 536 6.16 12.56 37.03
N VAL A 537 6.65 11.75 37.97
CA VAL A 537 6.81 10.30 37.77
C VAL A 537 5.42 9.68 37.85
N LEU A 538 4.82 9.40 36.69
CA LEU A 538 3.52 8.74 36.59
C LEU A 538 3.68 7.21 36.53
N PRO A 539 2.68 6.46 37.03
CA PRO A 539 2.64 5.01 36.85
C PRO A 539 2.68 4.62 35.37
N TRP A 540 3.45 3.57 35.06
CA TRP A 540 3.55 3.02 33.71
C TRP A 540 2.85 1.67 33.66
N GLU A 541 1.91 1.51 32.72
CA GLU A 541 1.24 0.24 32.48
C GLU A 541 2.03 -0.57 31.45
N SER A 542 2.88 -1.47 31.94
CA SER A 542 3.70 -2.33 31.07
C SER A 542 2.90 -3.47 30.44
N ARG A 543 3.10 -3.70 29.14
CA ARG A 543 2.47 -4.84 28.43
C ARG A 543 3.12 -6.16 28.80
N LEU A 544 4.33 -6.14 29.39
CA LEU A 544 5.02 -7.35 29.86
C LEU A 544 4.28 -8.07 31.00
N LYS A 545 3.33 -7.39 31.67
CA LYS A 545 2.50 -8.01 32.71
C LYS A 545 1.64 -9.17 32.18
N GLU A 546 1.35 -9.18 30.88
CA GLU A 546 0.55 -10.21 30.21
C GLU A 546 1.41 -11.39 29.71
N ASP A 547 2.73 -11.24 29.65
CA ASP A 547 3.64 -12.30 29.17
C ASP A 547 3.89 -13.35 30.26
N HIS A 548 3.39 -14.56 30.03
CA HIS A 548 3.50 -15.67 30.96
C HIS A 548 4.96 -16.13 31.19
N SER A 549 5.78 -16.18 30.15
CA SER A 549 7.18 -16.63 30.24
C SER A 549 8.01 -15.62 31.02
N PHE A 550 7.83 -14.34 30.70
CA PHE A 550 8.45 -13.24 31.43
C PHE A 550 8.01 -13.23 32.90
N LYS A 551 6.72 -13.36 33.19
CA LYS A 551 6.19 -13.41 34.55
C LYS A 551 6.77 -14.57 35.36
N LYS A 552 6.85 -15.77 34.77
CA LYS A 552 7.45 -16.94 35.42
C LYS A 552 8.93 -16.70 35.75
N TRP A 553 9.68 -16.13 34.82
CA TRP A 553 11.08 -15.75 35.04
C TRP A 553 11.21 -14.72 36.16
N LEU A 554 10.39 -13.68 36.15
CA LEU A 554 10.45 -12.63 37.15
C LEU A 554 10.06 -13.13 38.55
N ASP A 555 9.01 -13.94 38.64
CA ASP A 555 8.55 -14.55 39.90
C ASP A 555 9.62 -15.45 40.53
N ARG A 556 10.44 -16.10 39.69
CA ARG A 556 11.61 -16.87 40.18
C ARG A 556 12.61 -15.99 40.91
N ILE A 557 12.98 -14.86 40.31
CA ILE A 557 13.95 -13.91 40.89
C ILE A 557 13.34 -13.23 42.13
N ARG A 558 12.03 -12.95 42.11
CA ARG A 558 11.30 -12.39 43.25
C ARG A 558 11.35 -13.33 44.46
N ARG A 559 11.05 -14.62 44.26
CA ARG A 559 11.17 -15.64 45.31
C ARG A 559 12.57 -15.77 45.88
N PHE A 560 13.61 -15.70 45.04
CA PHE A 560 14.99 -15.68 45.52
C PHE A 560 15.27 -14.45 46.39
N SER A 561 14.80 -13.27 45.96
CA SER A 561 14.98 -12.02 46.70
C SER A 561 14.28 -12.04 48.07
N ASP A 562 13.10 -12.66 48.13
CA ASP A 562 12.35 -12.87 49.37
C ASP A 562 13.05 -13.86 50.31
N ASP A 563 13.52 -15.00 49.78
CA ASP A 563 14.28 -15.98 50.56
C ASP A 563 15.58 -15.39 51.12
N TYR A 564 16.31 -14.61 50.33
CA TYR A 564 17.53 -13.93 50.78
C TYR A 564 17.25 -12.91 51.88
N ARG A 565 16.15 -12.15 51.75
CA ARG A 565 15.70 -11.21 52.78
C ARG A 565 15.36 -11.93 54.09
N ASN A 566 14.66 -13.07 54.01
CA ASN A 566 14.31 -13.89 55.17
C ASN A 566 15.54 -14.46 55.87
N TYR A 567 16.47 -15.02 55.09
CA TYR A 567 17.78 -15.46 55.58
C TYR A 567 18.48 -14.34 56.36
N TYR A 568 18.56 -13.14 55.76
CA TYR A 568 19.31 -12.04 56.35
C TYR A 568 18.68 -11.57 57.66
N TYR A 569 17.35 -11.41 57.69
CA TYR A 569 16.67 -11.00 58.91
C TYR A 569 16.82 -12.01 60.03
N MET A 570 16.71 -13.31 59.76
CA MET A 570 16.84 -14.34 60.78
C MET A 570 18.29 -14.47 61.29
N LYS A 571 19.28 -14.45 60.40
CA LYS A 571 20.70 -14.56 60.78
C LYS A 571 21.18 -13.40 61.66
N TYR A 572 20.67 -12.19 61.43
CA TYR A 572 21.13 -10.99 62.11
C TYR A 572 20.14 -10.42 63.13
N GLN A 573 19.00 -11.09 63.38
CA GLN A 573 18.12 -10.76 64.49
C GLN A 573 18.77 -11.24 65.79
N LYS A 574 19.05 -10.31 66.71
CA LYS A 574 19.57 -10.65 68.04
C LYS A 574 18.45 -11.25 68.88
N SER A 575 18.77 -12.25 69.71
CA SER A 575 17.81 -12.91 70.61
C SER A 575 17.17 -11.98 71.66
N THR A 576 17.71 -10.77 71.85
CA THR A 576 17.29 -9.80 72.87
C THR A 576 16.60 -8.55 72.30
N GLU A 577 16.49 -8.40 70.98
CA GLU A 577 15.86 -7.25 70.31
C GLU A 577 14.72 -7.73 69.40
N ASP A 578 13.47 -7.35 69.70
CA ASP A 578 12.29 -7.67 68.87
C ASP A 578 12.27 -6.95 67.51
N ARG A 579 13.28 -6.13 67.21
CA ARG A 579 13.34 -5.33 65.98
C ARG A 579 14.20 -6.01 64.92
N ALA A 580 13.61 -6.22 63.74
CA ALA A 580 14.34 -6.73 62.58
C ALA A 580 15.51 -5.79 62.20
N PRO A 581 16.66 -6.31 61.73
CA PRO A 581 17.84 -5.51 61.38
C PRO A 581 17.68 -4.74 60.05
N TYR A 582 16.57 -4.02 59.87
CA TYR A 582 16.16 -3.29 58.68
C TYR A 582 17.25 -2.36 58.12
N ASN A 583 17.78 -1.47 58.97
CA ASN A 583 18.84 -0.53 58.57
C ASN A 583 20.12 -1.23 58.11
N LYS A 584 20.44 -2.40 58.68
CA LYS A 584 21.60 -3.19 58.29
C LYS A 584 21.38 -3.86 56.93
N PHE A 585 20.19 -4.42 56.72
CA PHE A 585 19.80 -5.03 55.44
C PHE A 585 19.81 -4.01 54.31
N ILE A 586 19.21 -2.83 54.49
CA ILE A 586 19.25 -1.73 53.50
C ILE A 586 20.69 -1.37 53.15
N LYS A 587 21.58 -1.20 54.13
CA LYS A 587 22.99 -0.90 53.88
C LYS A 587 23.67 -2.00 53.07
N THR A 588 23.43 -3.27 53.40
CA THR A 588 23.98 -4.42 52.65
C THR A 588 23.48 -4.42 51.21
N VAL A 589 22.17 -4.33 50.99
CA VAL A 589 21.59 -4.28 49.63
C VAL A 589 22.07 -3.06 48.85
N SER A 590 22.19 -1.89 49.49
CA SER A 590 22.74 -0.68 48.85
C SER A 590 24.18 -0.89 48.36
N SER A 591 24.98 -1.69 49.08
CA SER A 591 26.34 -2.04 48.65
C SER A 591 26.32 -3.00 47.47
N ILE A 592 25.44 -4.01 47.49
CA ILE A 592 25.29 -5.00 46.42
C ILE A 592 24.86 -4.33 45.11
N VAL A 593 23.91 -3.39 45.16
CA VAL A 593 23.42 -2.68 43.97
C VAL A 593 24.54 -1.90 43.27
N LYS A 594 25.47 -1.33 44.04
CA LYS A 594 26.62 -0.56 43.53
C LYS A 594 27.74 -1.43 42.95
N GLU A 595 27.82 -2.70 43.34
CA GLU A 595 28.88 -3.62 42.93
C GLU A 595 28.60 -4.21 41.55
N ASN A 596 29.48 -3.98 40.57
CA ASN A 596 29.31 -4.51 39.21
C ASN A 596 30.33 -5.61 38.89
N ASP A 597 31.59 -5.42 39.26
CA ASP A 597 32.68 -6.30 38.86
C ASP A 597 32.69 -7.59 39.67
N GLN A 598 32.33 -7.51 40.96
CA GLN A 598 32.30 -8.66 41.87
C GLN A 598 30.90 -9.23 42.07
N PHE A 599 29.90 -8.75 41.32
CA PHE A 599 28.51 -9.14 41.54
C PHE A 599 28.30 -10.66 41.42
N TYR A 600 28.99 -11.33 40.51
CA TYR A 600 28.90 -12.79 40.37
C TYR A 600 29.39 -13.53 41.62
N SER A 601 30.50 -13.08 42.21
CA SER A 601 31.03 -13.64 43.46
C SER A 601 30.06 -13.42 44.61
N LEU A 602 29.54 -12.20 44.74
CA LEU A 602 28.51 -11.86 45.72
C LEU A 602 27.26 -12.71 45.55
N LEU A 603 26.80 -12.92 44.31
CA LEU A 603 25.62 -13.73 44.02
C LEU A 603 25.83 -15.19 44.45
N ASN A 604 27.00 -15.77 44.20
CA ASN A 604 27.34 -17.11 44.68
C ASN A 604 27.29 -17.20 46.21
N GLU A 605 27.88 -16.21 46.89
CA GLU A 605 27.85 -16.15 48.35
C GLU A 605 26.41 -16.01 48.88
N MET A 606 25.60 -15.15 48.28
CA MET A 606 24.19 -14.99 48.62
C MET A 606 23.40 -16.28 48.44
N ILE A 607 23.57 -16.96 47.31
CA ILE A 607 22.91 -18.23 47.00
C ILE A 607 23.33 -19.31 47.99
N TYR A 608 24.63 -19.48 48.22
CA TYR A 608 25.16 -20.48 49.16
C TYR A 608 24.55 -20.28 50.55
N ASN A 609 24.65 -19.07 51.09
CA ASN A 609 24.12 -18.72 52.40
C ASN A 609 22.61 -18.94 52.52
N THR A 610 21.85 -18.55 51.50
CA THR A 610 20.39 -18.71 51.47
C THR A 610 20.02 -20.19 51.42
N ASN A 611 20.70 -21.00 50.60
CA ASN A 611 20.45 -22.43 50.52
C ASN A 611 20.77 -23.15 51.84
N GLN A 612 21.87 -22.80 52.53
CA GLN A 612 22.17 -23.38 53.85
C GLN A 612 21.05 -23.08 54.85
N PHE A 613 20.61 -21.83 54.92
CA PHE A 613 19.49 -21.43 55.79
C PHE A 613 18.20 -22.18 55.50
N ILE A 614 17.85 -22.37 54.22
CA ILE A 614 16.65 -23.11 53.83
C ILE A 614 16.78 -24.59 54.20
N LYS A 615 17.95 -25.22 54.00
CA LYS A 615 18.17 -26.62 54.38
C LYS A 615 18.02 -26.82 55.90
N GLU A 616 18.53 -25.89 56.69
CA GLU A 616 18.44 -25.92 58.15
C GLU A 616 17.01 -25.74 58.65
N ASN A 617 16.23 -24.81 58.09
CA ASN A 617 14.89 -24.48 58.57
C ASN A 617 13.75 -25.29 57.91
N GLU A 618 13.86 -25.61 56.63
CA GLU A 618 12.81 -26.34 55.88
C GLU A 618 13.10 -27.85 55.77
N ARG A 619 14.22 -28.34 56.32
CA ARG A 619 14.65 -29.76 56.30
C ARG A 619 14.73 -30.38 54.90
N ILE A 620 14.95 -29.57 53.87
CA ILE A 620 15.17 -30.05 52.50
C ILE A 620 16.64 -30.48 52.31
N LYS A 621 16.89 -31.49 51.46
CA LYS A 621 18.24 -32.04 51.21
C LYS A 621 18.99 -31.36 50.06
N SER A 622 18.28 -30.83 49.08
CA SER A 622 18.86 -30.24 47.86
C SER A 622 18.91 -28.72 47.91
N ASP A 623 19.85 -28.12 47.19
CA ASP A 623 19.84 -26.67 46.95
C ASP A 623 18.59 -26.25 46.18
N LYS A 624 17.89 -25.24 46.67
CA LYS A 624 16.71 -24.65 46.02
C LYS A 624 17.13 -23.72 44.88
N TRP A 625 18.21 -22.97 45.09
CA TRP A 625 18.71 -21.95 44.17
C TRP A 625 20.05 -22.35 43.55
N ARG A 626 20.21 -22.09 42.25
CA ARG A 626 21.49 -22.22 41.54
C ARG A 626 21.77 -20.92 40.79
N VAL A 627 23.03 -20.66 40.45
CA VAL A 627 23.41 -19.43 39.74
C VAL A 627 22.88 -19.44 38.31
N GLU A 628 23.04 -20.57 37.62
CA GLU A 628 22.63 -20.76 36.23
C GLU A 628 21.13 -20.52 36.06
N ASP A 629 20.39 -20.90 37.09
CA ASP A 629 18.95 -20.74 37.22
C ASP A 629 18.51 -19.28 37.33
N LEU A 630 19.29 -18.42 37.99
CA LEU A 630 18.99 -16.99 38.14
C LEU A 630 19.60 -16.13 37.03
N LEU A 631 20.60 -16.65 36.31
CA LEU A 631 21.30 -15.94 35.23
C LEU A 631 20.83 -16.34 33.81
N THR A 632 19.74 -17.08 33.70
CA THR A 632 19.03 -17.33 32.44
C THR A 632 17.91 -16.31 32.26
N ASN A 633 17.80 -15.73 31.06
CA ASN A 633 16.78 -14.74 30.74
C ASN A 633 15.42 -15.41 30.46
N PRO A 634 14.34 -14.65 30.18
CA PRO A 634 13.02 -15.20 29.90
C PRO A 634 12.94 -16.18 28.71
N LEU A 635 13.90 -16.10 27.77
CA LEU A 635 14.01 -17.00 26.62
C LEU A 635 14.92 -18.21 26.87
N GLY A 636 15.51 -18.32 28.06
CA GLY A 636 16.48 -19.37 28.40
C GLY A 636 17.92 -19.09 27.96
N ASN A 637 18.21 -17.87 27.47
CA ASN A 637 19.55 -17.49 27.05
C ASN A 637 20.37 -16.93 28.22
N ASN A 638 21.68 -17.17 28.21
CA ASN A 638 22.63 -16.62 29.18
C ASN A 638 22.94 -15.13 28.92
N THR A 639 21.96 -14.24 29.06
CA THR A 639 22.19 -12.78 29.00
C THR A 639 22.25 -12.20 30.40
N TRP A 640 23.47 -11.97 30.88
CA TRP A 640 23.71 -11.63 32.29
C TRP A 640 23.17 -10.27 32.69
N ASN A 641 23.23 -9.28 31.78
CA ASN A 641 22.90 -7.89 32.11
C ASN A 641 21.46 -7.70 32.62
N ILE A 642 20.47 -8.34 31.99
CA ILE A 642 19.07 -8.25 32.42
C ILE A 642 18.83 -8.98 33.74
N CYS A 643 19.46 -10.14 33.93
CA CYS A 643 19.34 -10.92 35.15
C CYS A 643 19.97 -10.19 36.35
N VAL A 644 21.17 -9.62 36.16
CA VAL A 644 21.85 -8.80 37.18
C VAL A 644 21.00 -7.58 37.54
N LEU A 645 20.46 -6.86 36.54
CA LEU A 645 19.54 -5.76 36.77
C LEU A 645 18.34 -6.22 37.61
N ALA A 646 17.71 -7.34 37.23
CA ALA A 646 16.50 -7.83 37.89
C ALA A 646 16.72 -8.26 39.33
N ILE A 647 17.82 -8.98 39.61
CA ILE A 647 18.19 -9.38 40.96
C ILE A 647 18.46 -8.14 41.81
N LYS A 648 19.28 -7.20 41.33
CA LYS A 648 19.58 -5.95 42.05
C LYS A 648 18.32 -5.14 42.32
N PHE A 649 17.44 -5.03 41.33
CA PHE A 649 16.19 -4.30 41.42
C PHE A 649 15.26 -4.89 42.48
N LEU A 650 15.01 -6.20 42.42
CA LEU A 650 14.10 -6.88 43.33
C LEU A 650 14.65 -6.97 44.76
N LEU A 651 15.98 -7.11 44.93
CA LEU A 651 16.61 -6.98 46.24
C LEU A 651 16.44 -5.58 46.82
N ARG A 652 16.61 -4.52 46.02
CA ARG A 652 16.37 -3.15 46.47
C ARG A 652 14.91 -2.92 46.83
N GLN A 653 14.00 -3.36 45.97
CA GLN A 653 12.56 -3.24 46.19
C GLN A 653 12.11 -3.98 47.46
N SER A 654 12.66 -5.18 47.73
CA SER A 654 12.34 -5.95 48.94
C SER A 654 12.94 -5.35 50.21
N ALA A 655 14.03 -4.59 50.10
CA ALA A 655 14.65 -3.86 51.22
C ALA A 655 13.87 -2.59 51.61
N VAL A 656 13.25 -1.91 50.64
CA VAL A 656 12.47 -0.69 50.91
C VAL A 656 11.07 -1.04 51.45
N LYS A 657 10.45 -2.14 51.01
CA LYS A 657 9.15 -2.60 51.52
C LYS A 657 9.27 -3.09 52.98
N PRO A 658 8.53 -2.50 53.95
CA PRO A 658 8.52 -3.00 55.33
C PRO A 658 7.96 -4.43 55.38
N LEU A 659 8.47 -5.24 56.32
CA LEU A 659 7.88 -6.54 56.64
C LEU A 659 6.42 -6.34 57.06
N THR A 660 5.49 -7.06 56.45
CA THR A 660 4.10 -7.08 56.92
C THR A 660 3.99 -8.05 58.10
N GLU A 661 3.05 -7.83 59.03
CA GLU A 661 2.90 -8.70 60.22
C GLU A 661 2.75 -10.20 59.88
N LYS A 662 2.25 -10.54 58.68
CA LYS A 662 2.20 -11.93 58.17
C LYS A 662 3.58 -12.57 57.94
N ASP A 663 4.61 -11.79 57.66
CA ASP A 663 5.98 -12.28 57.44
C ASP A 663 6.67 -12.69 58.76
N ILE A 664 6.15 -12.25 59.90
CA ILE A 664 6.69 -12.48 61.25
C ILE A 664 6.06 -13.73 61.91
N VAL A 665 4.89 -14.18 61.44
CA VAL A 665 4.07 -15.23 62.09
C VAL A 665 4.67 -16.64 61.99
N ASN A 666 5.67 -16.89 61.14
CA ASN A 666 6.39 -18.17 61.13
C ASN A 666 7.30 -18.41 62.36
N LYS A 667 7.33 -17.51 63.35
CA LYS A 667 8.03 -17.76 64.62
C LYS A 667 7.34 -18.77 65.55
N ASN A 668 6.05 -19.08 65.36
CA ASN A 668 5.27 -19.82 66.37
C ASN A 668 4.64 -21.14 65.89
N GLN A 669 5.01 -21.66 64.73
CA GLN A 669 4.65 -23.03 64.31
C GLN A 669 5.85 -23.72 63.66
N ASN A 670 6.80 -24.14 64.49
CA ASN A 670 7.66 -25.32 64.30
C ASN A 670 8.31 -25.72 65.61
#